data_AF-A0AAN6RH41-F1
#
_entry.id   AF-A0AAN6RH41-F1
#
_cell.length_a   1.000
_cell.length_b   1.000
_cell.length_c   1.000
_cell.angle_alpha   90.00
_cell.angle_beta   90.00
_cell.angle_gamma   90.00
#
_symmetry.space_group_name_H-M   'P 1'
#
loop_
_entity.id
_entity.type
_entity.pdbx_description
1 polymer ?
#
loop_
_entity_poly.entity_id
_entity_poly.type
_entity_poly.pdbx_seq_one_letter_code
_entity_poly.pdbx_strand_id
1 'polypeptide(L)'
;MRHFLIYLAVLAGAQETLQQSTIERDVAIIGGGSAGTYAAIALKDRGKSVVVIEKDSILGGHTDTYIDKDNGKHVNVGVQVLHDVPLVKSYVADRLGVPLNILSAGLGNSTYANFDNGQLITDVPASDPQALSEAAERYISIYRSRFAYLEDGAGASKLPYPVPEELLSFFPAWAQNNNVTALVPICDAFLQNVGNILNATTVDVLKAFPPVLVTTLFTGFQVIASGDHQDMYTAAAKILSGQVLYNSTPKSIHRPKNNKDRVRISVSTPNGDKTILAKKLIVAIPPVPENLASLDLTRTETSLFAKWRSLGYFSGVIDHPGVNTTITNFDPKNPYGLAHLPGVYMLSPNFAGKTTFYGGSLFPISTPDARQLLTKQVKTLESTDQQHWLTMAKRLGNITITHVNRTKAGAGIISKSSARPSEGVESLTSIFVTAMSELSSDLVHRGYWVNLSEGAFMGRTITTDTKDGVILVALLAVFTTLASSHLWNLFAFALHQIRADGRVSDGLYRQQQALLRTFPSAGTLLWESLKLVHVWRDTRHRGKKERQAWRHSILQAIVAVIFTAGFLVAGVFSSQAISGTNIEVLVRSPYCGLVPPKSASSEGDAYSNKVASYSTKYAEECYSDNERAPSRCNIFVHPRLPMKIMNETCPFDESICASQAVSIDSGLMDLNDAFGLNLENKDRMKLRTKMSCSILSLENRTSLIKAADVPANVLGRASLPEEEMLVYHLGFNPITKDLGNVSFMYSLTQSNVTRIYDFNHYVWAPHQDTALELIPELKLDTADVWLQVIKKNRILYQAEVDDPLFAAHRKVEFLDASTEENTTVYISDMPASVLGCSSQVQFCLNNATAGEKCTPLIAESDAISVTDQELLPYASPIQKATLTLLGTYADNAGLVSLDFASIDAASKLANGWVYSLPSDQWIREVTRWGAISLSMLQTRFADFAMGPSVRESDVSKAYTYPTSEGGKLLCGVQKMRKAGGFVNINVFALAFIIAISCVATLLDLVLLRSLIYMSRFRAALSPRIERWIQDGVFQLQRHAYEGEGQGYWERIDKEIPITSEAARLSDLSAETPHFSVMGRVKTFQTSYTQSSRPDTTAEKGSIEEMVSRPVSPH
;
A
#
# COMPACT_ATOMS: atom_id res chain seq x y z
N MET A 1 -70.23 28.61 48.20
CA MET A 1 -68.77 28.41 48.37
C MET A 1 -68.30 26.95 48.33
N ARG A 2 -69.01 25.95 48.91
CA ARG A 2 -68.60 24.53 48.81
C ARG A 2 -68.75 23.89 47.42
N HIS A 3 -69.62 24.40 46.54
CA HIS A 3 -69.78 23.86 45.17
C HIS A 3 -68.78 24.43 44.15
N PHE A 4 -68.11 25.55 44.46
CA PHE A 4 -67.10 26.14 43.57
C PHE A 4 -65.71 25.48 43.75
N LEU A 5 -65.44 24.91 44.93
CA LEU A 5 -64.20 24.18 45.23
C LEU A 5 -64.21 22.74 44.68
N ILE A 6 -65.37 22.12 44.50
CA ILE A 6 -65.48 20.79 43.88
C ILE A 6 -65.29 20.86 42.36
N TYR A 7 -65.71 21.96 41.72
CA TYR A 7 -65.48 22.18 40.28
C TYR A 7 -64.00 22.41 39.93
N LEU A 8 -63.23 23.06 40.83
CA LEU A 8 -61.78 23.22 40.66
C LEU A 8 -60.98 21.94 40.96
N ALA A 9 -61.47 21.04 41.82
CA ALA A 9 -60.86 19.73 42.04
C ALA A 9 -61.11 18.77 40.87
N VAL A 10 -62.25 18.85 40.18
CA VAL A 10 -62.56 18.03 38.99
C VAL A 10 -61.85 18.55 37.73
N LEU A 11 -61.61 19.87 37.60
CA LEU A 11 -60.79 20.43 36.51
C LEU A 11 -59.28 20.25 36.74
N ALA A 12 -58.81 20.04 37.98
CA ALA A 12 -57.44 19.62 38.26
C ALA A 12 -57.22 18.10 38.05
N GLY A 13 -58.29 17.31 37.96
CA GLY A 13 -58.26 15.85 37.72
C GLY A 13 -58.63 15.42 36.29
N ALA A 14 -59.04 16.33 35.41
CA ALA A 14 -59.37 16.07 34.00
C ALA A 14 -58.42 16.78 33.02
N GLN A 15 -57.22 17.12 33.51
CA GLN A 15 -56.11 17.60 32.71
C GLN A 15 -54.85 16.79 33.04
N GLU A 16 -55.02 15.46 33.19
CA GLU A 16 -53.95 14.55 32.76
C GLU A 16 -53.79 14.77 31.25
N THR A 17 -52.85 15.65 31.00
CA THR A 17 -52.35 16.09 29.74
C THR A 17 -52.17 14.85 28.85
N LEU A 18 -52.77 14.84 27.67
CA LEU A 18 -52.31 14.01 26.56
C LEU A 18 -50.94 14.59 26.15
N GLN A 19 -49.96 14.40 27.03
CA GLN A 19 -48.60 14.90 26.90
C GLN A 19 -48.00 14.03 25.80
N GLN A 20 -48.09 14.50 24.55
CA GLN A 20 -47.29 13.97 23.46
C GLN A 20 -45.84 13.96 23.96
N SER A 21 -45.34 12.78 24.33
CA SER A 21 -44.04 12.65 24.99
C SER A 21 -42.98 13.07 23.98
N THR A 22 -42.56 14.34 24.05
CA THR A 22 -41.58 14.88 23.13
C THR A 22 -40.22 14.32 23.50
N ILE A 23 -39.58 13.63 22.56
CA ILE A 23 -38.26 13.03 22.75
C ILE A 23 -37.23 13.99 22.15
N GLU A 24 -36.37 14.57 22.98
CA GLU A 24 -35.28 15.42 22.52
C GLU A 24 -33.95 14.65 22.49
N ARG A 25 -33.25 14.67 21.36
CA ARG A 25 -31.93 14.01 21.19
C ARG A 25 -30.99 14.86 20.33
N ASP A 26 -29.70 14.56 20.35
CA ASP A 26 -28.75 15.18 19.43
C ASP A 26 -28.96 14.64 18.01
N VAL A 27 -29.15 13.34 17.86
CA VAL A 27 -29.28 12.67 16.55
C VAL A 27 -30.48 11.72 16.53
N ALA A 28 -31.30 11.83 15.49
CA ALA A 28 -32.31 10.82 15.15
C ALA A 28 -31.81 9.96 13.99
N ILE A 29 -31.99 8.64 14.08
CA ILE A 29 -31.51 7.66 13.10
C ILE A 29 -32.70 6.86 12.60
N ILE A 30 -32.92 6.82 11.29
CA ILE A 30 -33.98 6.02 10.66
C ILE A 30 -33.38 4.68 10.20
N GLY A 31 -33.86 3.58 10.76
CA GLY A 31 -33.39 2.23 10.49
C GLY A 31 -32.36 1.72 11.51
N GLY A 32 -32.59 0.51 12.02
CA GLY A 32 -31.78 -0.23 12.99
C GLY A 32 -31.06 -1.44 12.37
N GLY A 33 -30.76 -1.40 11.07
CA GLY A 33 -29.83 -2.34 10.43
C GLY A 33 -28.37 -2.06 10.83
N SER A 34 -27.41 -2.72 10.16
CA SER A 34 -25.97 -2.57 10.42
C SER A 34 -25.52 -1.10 10.48
N ALA A 35 -25.83 -0.31 9.44
CA ALA A 35 -25.43 1.10 9.37
C ALA A 35 -26.01 1.97 10.50
N GLY A 36 -27.30 1.80 10.80
CA GLY A 36 -27.98 2.59 11.83
C GLY A 36 -27.55 2.21 13.24
N THR A 37 -27.39 0.92 13.51
CA THR A 37 -26.96 0.39 14.81
C THR A 37 -25.51 0.77 15.11
N TYR A 38 -24.61 0.65 14.12
CA TYR A 38 -23.23 1.10 14.24
C TYR A 38 -23.16 2.62 14.49
N ALA A 39 -23.88 3.43 13.71
CA ALA A 39 -23.92 4.88 13.90
C ALA A 39 -24.45 5.28 15.30
N ALA A 40 -25.49 4.61 15.78
CA ALA A 40 -26.07 4.87 17.10
C ALA A 40 -25.05 4.64 18.22
N ILE A 41 -24.35 3.49 18.19
CA ILE A 41 -23.34 3.15 19.20
C ILE A 41 -22.13 4.09 19.08
N ALA A 42 -21.61 4.33 17.87
CA ALA A 42 -20.47 5.20 17.65
C ALA A 42 -20.74 6.65 18.11
N LEU A 43 -21.97 7.15 17.96
CA LEU A 43 -22.39 8.46 18.46
C LEU A 43 -22.55 8.47 19.98
N LYS A 44 -23.11 7.40 20.56
CA LYS A 44 -23.24 7.23 22.00
C LYS A 44 -21.86 7.21 22.68
N ASP A 45 -20.90 6.50 22.12
CA ASP A 45 -19.52 6.42 22.61
C ASP A 45 -18.79 7.78 22.55
N ARG A 46 -19.27 8.70 21.69
CA ARG A 46 -18.81 10.10 21.60
C ARG A 46 -19.65 11.07 22.43
N GLY A 47 -20.43 10.55 23.39
CA GLY A 47 -21.25 11.35 24.31
C GLY A 47 -22.44 12.05 23.65
N LYS A 48 -22.91 11.59 22.48
CA LYS A 48 -24.11 12.13 21.82
C LYS A 48 -25.34 11.32 22.18
N SER A 49 -26.44 12.02 22.46
CA SER A 49 -27.73 11.38 22.69
C SER A 49 -28.39 11.00 21.36
N VAL A 50 -28.83 9.75 21.25
CA VAL A 50 -29.43 9.22 20.01
C VAL A 50 -30.84 8.66 20.24
N VAL A 51 -31.62 8.62 19.16
CA VAL A 51 -32.83 7.79 19.06
C VAL A 51 -32.85 7.08 17.71
N VAL A 52 -33.04 5.76 17.73
CA VAL A 52 -33.18 4.93 16.54
C VAL A 52 -34.65 4.60 16.34
N ILE A 53 -35.17 4.79 15.12
CA ILE A 53 -36.53 4.41 14.73
C ILE A 53 -36.42 3.16 13.85
N GLU A 54 -36.89 2.03 14.36
CA GLU A 54 -36.86 0.74 13.68
C GLU A 54 -38.28 0.22 13.47
N LYS A 55 -38.60 -0.16 12.22
CA LYS A 55 -39.93 -0.63 11.83
C LYS A 55 -40.21 -2.05 12.31
N ASP A 56 -39.16 -2.84 12.51
CA ASP A 56 -39.23 -4.20 13.02
C ASP A 56 -39.18 -4.21 14.56
N SER A 57 -39.46 -5.37 15.14
CA SER A 57 -39.38 -5.59 16.60
C SER A 57 -37.95 -5.88 17.09
N ILE A 58 -36.98 -5.94 16.17
CA ILE A 58 -35.58 -6.29 16.42
C ILE A 58 -34.65 -5.42 15.56
N LEU A 59 -33.42 -5.21 16.03
CA LEU A 59 -32.32 -4.66 15.22
C LEU A 59 -31.76 -5.75 14.30
N GLY A 60 -31.05 -5.38 13.23
CA GLY A 60 -30.31 -6.35 12.40
C GLY A 60 -30.50 -6.24 10.90
N GLY A 61 -31.58 -5.59 10.44
CA GLY A 61 -31.78 -5.31 9.02
C GLY A 61 -31.87 -6.59 8.18
N HIS A 62 -30.86 -6.85 7.33
CA HIS A 62 -30.80 -8.02 6.44
C HIS A 62 -30.30 -9.30 7.12
N THR A 63 -29.95 -9.23 8.41
CA THR A 63 -29.59 -10.41 9.18
C THR A 63 -30.81 -11.30 9.35
N ASP A 64 -30.67 -12.57 8.97
CA ASP A 64 -31.71 -13.58 9.12
C ASP A 64 -31.05 -14.95 9.31
N THR A 65 -31.37 -15.59 10.42
CA THR A 65 -30.79 -16.86 10.87
C THR A 65 -31.94 -17.86 11.02
N TYR A 66 -31.94 -18.90 10.19
CA TYR A 66 -32.83 -20.03 10.35
C TYR A 66 -32.37 -20.88 11.53
N ILE A 67 -33.27 -21.23 12.44
CA ILE A 67 -32.98 -22.14 13.55
C ILE A 67 -33.73 -23.44 13.27
N ASP A 68 -32.98 -24.52 13.08
CA ASP A 68 -33.54 -25.84 12.88
C ASP A 68 -34.26 -26.30 14.14
N LYS A 69 -35.53 -26.68 14.03
CA LYS A 69 -36.34 -27.08 15.19
C LYS A 69 -35.98 -28.46 15.73
N ASP A 70 -35.38 -29.32 14.91
CA ASP A 70 -35.12 -30.71 15.24
C ASP A 70 -33.77 -30.85 15.96
N ASN A 71 -32.76 -30.07 15.56
CA ASN A 71 -31.41 -30.14 16.12
C ASN A 71 -30.86 -28.82 16.70
N GLY A 72 -31.62 -27.72 16.62
CA GLY A 72 -31.25 -26.43 17.20
C GLY A 72 -30.14 -25.67 16.47
N LYS A 73 -29.66 -26.15 15.31
CA LYS A 73 -28.55 -25.53 14.59
C LYS A 73 -28.99 -24.25 13.86
N HIS A 74 -28.10 -23.26 13.81
CA HIS A 74 -28.35 -21.92 13.27
C HIS A 74 -27.81 -21.76 11.85
N VAL A 75 -28.63 -21.62 10.81
CA VAL A 75 -28.20 -21.39 9.41
C VAL A 75 -28.43 -19.93 9.02
N ASN A 76 -27.36 -19.16 8.81
CA ASN A 76 -27.46 -17.78 8.33
C ASN A 76 -27.89 -17.75 6.85
N VAL A 77 -29.12 -17.30 6.58
CA VAL A 77 -29.67 -17.18 5.21
C VAL A 77 -29.67 -15.75 4.70
N GLY A 78 -29.54 -14.75 5.59
CA GLY A 78 -29.33 -13.35 5.26
C GLY A 78 -27.85 -13.02 5.08
N VAL A 79 -27.26 -12.34 6.05
CA VAL A 79 -25.82 -12.04 6.10
C VAL A 79 -25.06 -13.29 6.49
N GLN A 80 -24.25 -13.85 5.60
CA GLN A 80 -23.53 -15.10 5.84
C GLN A 80 -22.15 -14.92 6.47
N VAL A 81 -21.47 -13.83 6.12
CA VAL A 81 -20.06 -13.60 6.46
C VAL A 81 -19.81 -12.11 6.72
N LEU A 82 -18.79 -11.81 7.51
CA LEU A 82 -18.27 -10.49 7.80
C LEU A 82 -16.82 -10.40 7.30
N HIS A 83 -16.40 -9.23 6.82
CA HIS A 83 -15.01 -9.05 6.36
C HIS A 83 -14.02 -9.18 7.52
N ASP A 84 -12.85 -9.75 7.24
CA ASP A 84 -11.77 -9.87 8.22
C ASP A 84 -10.98 -8.56 8.36
N VAL A 85 -11.60 -7.56 9.01
CA VAL A 85 -11.01 -6.22 9.19
C VAL A 85 -11.01 -5.76 10.64
N PRO A 86 -10.03 -4.92 11.05
CA PRO A 86 -9.94 -4.42 12.43
C PRO A 86 -11.23 -3.76 12.93
N LEU A 87 -11.94 -3.05 12.05
CA LEU A 87 -13.22 -2.43 12.40
C LEU A 87 -14.26 -3.46 12.87
N VAL A 88 -14.41 -4.58 12.16
CA VAL A 88 -15.37 -5.63 12.53
C VAL A 88 -14.99 -6.24 13.87
N LYS A 89 -13.71 -6.53 14.10
CA LYS A 89 -13.23 -7.12 15.35
C LYS A 89 -13.42 -6.16 16.53
N SER A 90 -12.98 -4.91 16.39
CA SER A 90 -13.13 -3.87 17.41
C SER A 90 -14.60 -3.56 17.75
N TYR A 91 -15.48 -3.60 16.76
CA TYR A 91 -16.90 -3.34 16.99
C TYR A 91 -17.61 -4.56 17.57
N VAL A 92 -17.49 -5.72 16.93
CA VAL A 92 -18.28 -6.91 17.28
C VAL A 92 -17.68 -7.65 18.48
N ALA A 93 -16.39 -7.94 18.48
CA ALA A 93 -15.74 -8.63 19.58
C ALA A 93 -15.56 -7.70 20.79
N ASP A 94 -14.89 -6.56 20.61
CA ASP A 94 -14.49 -5.74 21.75
C ASP A 94 -15.64 -4.87 22.28
N ARG A 95 -16.29 -4.11 21.39
CA ARG A 95 -17.32 -3.13 21.81
C ARG A 95 -18.66 -3.77 22.15
N LEU A 96 -19.09 -4.78 21.40
CA LEU A 96 -20.35 -5.48 21.64
C LEU A 96 -20.18 -6.71 22.55
N GLY A 97 -18.96 -7.22 22.72
CA GLY A 97 -18.71 -8.42 23.53
C GLY A 97 -19.22 -9.70 22.87
N VAL A 98 -19.25 -9.76 21.53
CA VAL A 98 -19.77 -10.91 20.77
C VAL A 98 -18.61 -11.65 20.10
N PRO A 99 -18.30 -12.89 20.52
CA PRO A 99 -17.17 -13.63 19.98
C PRO A 99 -17.32 -13.91 18.48
N LEU A 100 -16.19 -13.88 17.77
CA LEU A 100 -16.07 -14.17 16.36
C LEU A 100 -15.28 -15.46 16.13
N ASN A 101 -15.57 -16.16 15.03
CA ASN A 101 -14.80 -17.28 14.49
C ASN A 101 -14.43 -16.99 13.04
N ILE A 102 -13.43 -17.72 12.53
CA ILE A 102 -13.02 -17.65 11.12
C ILE A 102 -13.66 -18.80 10.35
N LEU A 103 -14.38 -18.46 9.29
CA LEU A 103 -14.91 -19.38 8.30
C LEU A 103 -14.03 -19.30 7.05
N SER A 104 -13.29 -20.37 6.75
CA SER A 104 -12.54 -20.44 5.49
C SER A 104 -13.50 -20.35 4.31
N ALA A 105 -13.15 -19.54 3.30
CA ALA A 105 -13.88 -19.48 2.05
C ALA A 105 -13.61 -20.77 1.27
N GLY A 106 -14.35 -21.83 1.59
CA GLY A 106 -14.26 -23.07 0.84
C GLY A 106 -14.75 -22.85 -0.58
N LEU A 107 -13.84 -22.59 -1.53
CA LEU A 107 -14.05 -22.86 -2.96
C LEU A 107 -14.03 -24.38 -3.14
N GLY A 108 -14.97 -25.08 -2.50
CA GLY A 108 -15.06 -26.54 -2.55
C GLY A 108 -15.47 -27.00 -3.95
N ASN A 109 -15.23 -28.28 -4.24
CA ASN A 109 -15.70 -28.91 -5.47
C ASN A 109 -17.23 -28.77 -5.57
N SER A 110 -17.70 -27.88 -6.44
CA SER A 110 -19.11 -27.75 -6.79
C SER A 110 -19.43 -28.65 -7.97
N THR A 111 -20.60 -29.27 -7.93
CA THR A 111 -21.21 -29.81 -9.13
C THR A 111 -21.84 -28.63 -9.89
N TYR A 112 -21.70 -28.60 -11.21
CA TYR A 112 -22.29 -27.54 -12.04
C TYR A 112 -23.45 -28.09 -12.86
N ALA A 113 -24.55 -27.37 -12.89
CA ALA A 113 -25.72 -27.74 -13.68
C ALA A 113 -26.42 -26.50 -14.22
N ASN A 114 -27.07 -26.59 -15.37
CA ASN A 114 -27.93 -25.54 -15.87
C ASN A 114 -29.34 -25.73 -15.27
N PHE A 115 -29.78 -24.78 -14.45
CA PHE A 115 -31.05 -24.92 -13.71
C PHE A 115 -32.29 -24.69 -14.58
N ASP A 116 -32.12 -24.14 -15.78
CA ASP A 116 -33.24 -23.87 -16.69
C ASP A 116 -33.62 -25.08 -17.54
N ASN A 117 -32.69 -26.01 -17.76
CA ASN A 117 -32.91 -27.22 -18.57
C ASN A 117 -32.51 -28.54 -17.89
N GLY A 118 -31.88 -28.49 -16.70
CA GLY A 118 -31.50 -29.66 -15.92
C GLY A 118 -30.18 -30.32 -16.34
N GLN A 119 -29.46 -29.76 -17.31
CA GLN A 119 -28.25 -30.36 -17.86
C GLN A 119 -27.08 -30.28 -16.86
N LEU A 120 -26.47 -31.42 -16.52
CA LEU A 120 -25.21 -31.49 -15.80
C LEU A 120 -24.06 -31.01 -16.68
N ILE A 121 -23.18 -30.16 -16.12
CA ILE A 121 -22.01 -29.61 -16.81
C ILE A 121 -20.75 -30.25 -16.19
N THR A 122 -20.16 -31.20 -16.90
CA THR A 122 -18.93 -31.89 -16.48
C THR A 122 -17.66 -31.17 -16.88
N ASP A 123 -17.73 -30.39 -17.97
CA ASP A 123 -16.58 -29.77 -18.61
C ASP A 123 -16.51 -28.27 -18.27
N VAL A 124 -16.66 -27.93 -16.98
CA VAL A 124 -16.39 -26.56 -16.54
C VAL A 124 -14.89 -26.34 -16.58
N PRO A 125 -14.39 -25.30 -17.26
CA PRO A 125 -12.96 -24.99 -17.26
C PRO A 125 -12.47 -24.92 -15.81
N ALA A 126 -11.52 -25.80 -15.46
CA ALA A 126 -10.92 -25.78 -14.14
C ALA A 126 -10.35 -24.38 -13.91
N SER A 127 -10.72 -23.76 -12.78
CA SER A 127 -10.13 -22.49 -12.39
C SER A 127 -8.65 -22.72 -12.14
N ASP A 128 -7.80 -22.23 -13.06
CA ASP A 128 -6.36 -22.26 -12.90
C ASP A 128 -5.98 -21.45 -11.64
N PRO A 129 -5.49 -22.10 -10.56
CA PRO A 129 -5.18 -21.42 -9.32
C PRO A 129 -4.08 -20.37 -9.50
N GLN A 130 -3.16 -20.58 -10.44
CA GLN A 130 -2.10 -19.63 -10.75
C GLN A 130 -2.69 -18.42 -11.48
N ALA A 131 -3.48 -18.61 -12.54
CA ALA A 131 -4.13 -17.51 -13.24
C ALA A 131 -5.06 -16.70 -12.32
N LEU A 132 -5.73 -17.37 -11.39
CA LEU A 132 -6.56 -16.72 -10.38
C LEU A 132 -5.73 -15.86 -9.42
N SER A 133 -4.62 -16.40 -8.91
CA SER A 133 -3.69 -15.66 -8.04
C SER A 133 -3.09 -14.45 -8.76
N GLU A 134 -2.62 -14.63 -10.00
CA GLU A 134 -2.07 -13.55 -10.83
C GLU A 134 -3.11 -12.46 -11.14
N ALA A 135 -4.36 -12.86 -11.42
CA ALA A 135 -5.46 -11.91 -11.63
C ALA A 135 -5.81 -11.16 -10.34
N ALA A 136 -5.80 -11.83 -9.18
CA ALA A 136 -6.03 -11.21 -7.87
C ALA A 136 -4.96 -10.16 -7.55
N GLU A 137 -3.68 -10.50 -7.70
CA GLU A 137 -2.57 -9.57 -7.49
C GLU A 137 -2.64 -8.37 -8.43
N ARG A 138 -2.91 -8.62 -9.72
CA ARG A 138 -3.04 -7.57 -10.74
C ARG A 138 -4.22 -6.64 -10.43
N TYR A 139 -5.37 -7.20 -10.06
CA TYR A 139 -6.53 -6.44 -9.64
C TYR A 139 -6.22 -5.52 -8.45
N ILE A 140 -5.60 -6.07 -7.40
CA ILE A 140 -5.21 -5.30 -6.19
C ILE A 140 -4.23 -4.17 -6.55
N SER A 141 -3.24 -4.47 -7.40
CA SER A 141 -2.25 -3.48 -7.84
C SER A 141 -2.89 -2.33 -8.63
N ILE A 142 -3.78 -2.64 -9.58
CA ILE A 142 -4.52 -1.63 -10.36
C ILE A 142 -5.41 -0.80 -9.45
N TYR A 143 -6.12 -1.45 -8.52
CA TYR A 143 -6.99 -0.78 -7.57
C TYR A 143 -6.23 0.23 -6.72
N ARG A 144 -5.14 -0.20 -6.07
CA ARG A 144 -4.38 0.66 -5.15
C ARG A 144 -3.64 1.78 -5.86
N SER A 145 -3.15 1.55 -7.08
CA SER A 145 -2.43 2.58 -7.84
C SER A 145 -3.35 3.65 -8.44
N ARG A 146 -4.58 3.30 -8.82
CA ARG A 146 -5.45 4.19 -9.62
C ARG A 146 -6.76 4.56 -8.95
N PHE A 147 -7.30 3.70 -8.08
CA PHE A 147 -8.65 3.80 -7.54
C PHE A 147 -8.71 3.70 -6.00
N ALA A 148 -7.60 3.90 -5.29
CA ALA A 148 -7.55 3.81 -3.82
C ALA A 148 -8.59 4.71 -3.11
N TYR A 149 -9.04 5.79 -3.77
CA TYR A 149 -10.11 6.65 -3.24
C TYR A 149 -11.49 5.95 -3.13
N LEU A 150 -11.67 4.77 -3.74
CA LEU A 150 -12.89 3.95 -3.64
C LEU A 150 -12.93 3.10 -2.35
N GLU A 151 -11.79 2.82 -1.71
CA GLU A 151 -11.68 1.92 -0.54
C GLU A 151 -12.24 2.53 0.75
N ASP A 152 -12.25 3.86 0.86
CA ASP A 152 -12.24 4.57 2.14
C ASP A 152 -13.62 4.69 2.85
N GLY A 153 -14.57 3.79 2.56
CA GLY A 153 -15.88 3.71 3.22
C GLY A 153 -16.79 4.95 3.12
N ALA A 154 -16.29 6.07 2.59
CA ALA A 154 -16.92 7.38 2.54
C ALA A 154 -17.94 7.53 1.39
N GLY A 155 -18.29 6.44 0.70
CA GLY A 155 -19.24 6.42 -0.41
C GLY A 155 -18.79 7.25 -1.62
N ALA A 156 -19.74 7.86 -2.33
CA ALA A 156 -19.49 8.64 -3.55
C ALA A 156 -18.74 9.97 -3.32
N SER A 157 -18.43 10.34 -2.08
CA SER A 157 -17.83 11.65 -1.73
C SER A 157 -16.40 11.84 -2.25
N LYS A 158 -15.71 10.75 -2.58
CA LYS A 158 -14.33 10.77 -3.12
C LYS A 158 -14.25 10.42 -4.61
N LEU A 159 -15.39 10.19 -5.28
CA LEU A 159 -15.39 10.01 -6.73
C LEU A 159 -15.05 11.35 -7.40
N PRO A 160 -13.99 11.41 -8.23
CA PRO A 160 -13.67 12.62 -8.97
C PRO A 160 -14.78 12.98 -9.96
N TYR A 161 -14.95 14.27 -10.25
CA TYR A 161 -15.85 14.77 -11.27
C TYR A 161 -15.06 15.50 -12.37
N PRO A 162 -15.20 15.11 -13.66
CA PRO A 162 -16.03 14.01 -14.15
C PRO A 162 -15.51 12.64 -13.67
N VAL A 163 -16.41 11.66 -13.56
CA VAL A 163 -16.03 10.27 -13.23
C VAL A 163 -15.18 9.74 -14.40
N PRO A 164 -14.01 9.12 -14.14
CA PRO A 164 -13.16 8.54 -15.17
C PRO A 164 -13.95 7.63 -16.11
N GLU A 165 -13.74 7.78 -17.41
CA GLU A 165 -14.50 7.05 -18.43
C GLU A 165 -14.39 5.53 -18.26
N GLU A 166 -13.22 5.04 -17.87
CA GLU A 166 -13.02 3.62 -17.59
C GLU A 166 -13.89 3.09 -16.44
N LEU A 167 -14.18 3.91 -15.44
CA LEU A 167 -15.05 3.55 -14.31
C LEU A 167 -16.52 3.48 -14.73
N LEU A 168 -16.89 4.17 -15.82
CA LEU A 168 -18.22 4.15 -16.42
C LEU A 168 -18.40 3.01 -17.44
N SER A 169 -17.30 2.39 -17.90
CA SER A 169 -17.33 1.24 -18.81
C SER A 169 -17.87 -0.01 -18.12
N PHE A 170 -18.42 -0.95 -18.89
CA PHE A 170 -18.90 -2.23 -18.35
C PHE A 170 -17.76 -3.09 -17.82
N PHE A 171 -17.98 -3.70 -16.65
CA PHE A 171 -16.94 -4.44 -15.94
C PHE A 171 -16.27 -5.56 -16.75
N PRO A 172 -16.98 -6.38 -17.57
CA PRO A 172 -16.29 -7.42 -18.37
C PRO A 172 -15.26 -6.86 -19.36
N ALA A 173 -15.59 -5.74 -20.01
CA ALA A 173 -14.66 -5.09 -20.93
C ALA A 173 -13.44 -4.55 -20.18
N TRP A 174 -13.66 -3.96 -19.00
CA TRP A 174 -12.57 -3.52 -18.14
C TRP A 174 -11.71 -4.70 -17.64
N ALA A 175 -12.33 -5.81 -17.23
CA ALA A 175 -11.64 -7.00 -16.76
C ALA A 175 -10.78 -7.63 -17.88
N GLN A 176 -11.29 -7.66 -19.10
CA GLN A 176 -10.55 -8.10 -20.28
C GLN A 176 -9.37 -7.18 -20.60
N ASN A 177 -9.60 -5.86 -20.65
CA ASN A 177 -8.55 -4.88 -20.94
C ASN A 177 -7.42 -4.87 -19.90
N ASN A 178 -7.71 -5.27 -18.67
CA ASN A 178 -6.75 -5.32 -17.57
C ASN A 178 -6.23 -6.73 -17.26
N ASN A 179 -6.60 -7.74 -18.05
CA ASN A 179 -6.16 -9.13 -17.87
C ASN A 179 -6.50 -9.71 -16.47
N VAL A 180 -7.71 -9.44 -15.99
CA VAL A 180 -8.23 -9.93 -14.69
C VAL A 180 -9.53 -10.73 -14.84
N THR A 181 -9.76 -11.31 -16.02
CA THR A 181 -10.98 -12.07 -16.35
C THR A 181 -11.17 -13.31 -15.48
N ALA A 182 -10.10 -13.90 -14.95
CA ALA A 182 -10.16 -15.04 -14.03
C ALA A 182 -10.91 -14.72 -12.72
N LEU A 183 -11.03 -13.45 -12.33
CA LEU A 183 -11.80 -13.03 -11.17
C LEU A 183 -13.30 -12.89 -11.44
N VAL A 184 -13.75 -12.83 -12.70
CA VAL A 184 -15.14 -12.51 -13.03
C VAL A 184 -16.15 -13.50 -12.41
N PRO A 185 -15.95 -14.83 -12.48
CA PRO A 185 -16.85 -15.79 -11.84
C PRO A 185 -16.89 -15.64 -10.30
N ILE A 186 -15.76 -15.29 -9.69
CA ILE A 186 -15.66 -15.08 -8.23
C ILE A 186 -16.35 -13.78 -7.83
N CYS A 187 -16.18 -12.72 -8.62
CA CYS A 187 -16.94 -11.49 -8.45
C CYS A 187 -18.45 -11.80 -8.48
N ASP A 188 -18.93 -12.60 -9.44
CA ASP A 188 -20.37 -12.95 -9.50
C ASP A 188 -20.83 -13.70 -8.25
N ALA A 189 -20.02 -14.67 -7.79
CA ALA A 189 -20.34 -15.47 -6.61
C ALA A 189 -20.49 -14.64 -5.32
N PHE A 190 -19.67 -13.59 -5.14
CA PHE A 190 -19.66 -12.75 -3.93
C PHE A 190 -20.42 -11.43 -4.08
N LEU A 191 -20.65 -10.95 -5.31
CA LEU A 191 -21.29 -9.66 -5.61
C LEU A 191 -22.73 -9.83 -6.12
N GLN A 192 -23.44 -10.82 -5.60
CA GLN A 192 -24.84 -11.08 -5.97
C GLN A 192 -25.76 -9.86 -5.67
N ASN A 193 -25.31 -8.94 -4.81
CA ASN A 193 -25.95 -7.65 -4.53
C ASN A 193 -25.82 -6.60 -5.65
N VAL A 194 -24.89 -6.80 -6.60
CA VAL A 194 -24.73 -5.95 -7.80
C VAL A 194 -25.70 -6.39 -8.92
N GLY A 195 -26.21 -7.62 -8.85
CA GLY A 195 -27.07 -8.21 -9.88
C GLY A 195 -26.24 -8.77 -11.02
N ASN A 196 -26.66 -8.53 -12.27
CA ASN A 196 -25.92 -9.02 -13.44
C ASN A 196 -24.63 -8.20 -13.64
N ILE A 197 -23.50 -8.76 -13.21
CA ILE A 197 -22.19 -8.11 -13.31
C ILE A 197 -21.73 -7.89 -14.76
N LEU A 198 -22.31 -8.62 -15.74
CA LEU A 198 -21.97 -8.44 -17.15
C LEU A 198 -22.43 -7.08 -17.69
N ASN A 199 -23.44 -6.49 -17.06
CA ASN A 199 -24.01 -5.20 -17.42
C ASN A 199 -23.73 -4.12 -16.35
N ALA A 200 -22.94 -4.44 -15.32
CA ALA A 200 -22.58 -3.51 -14.26
C ALA A 200 -21.45 -2.58 -14.72
N THR A 201 -21.48 -1.33 -14.25
CA THR A 201 -20.35 -0.43 -14.47
C THR A 201 -19.15 -0.87 -13.62
N THR A 202 -17.95 -0.57 -14.09
CA THR A 202 -16.71 -0.93 -13.40
C THR A 202 -16.65 -0.31 -12.00
N VAL A 203 -17.17 0.91 -11.82
CA VAL A 203 -17.25 1.55 -10.49
C VAL A 203 -18.16 0.81 -9.52
N ASP A 204 -19.26 0.22 -9.98
CA ASP A 204 -20.16 -0.54 -9.12
C ASP A 204 -19.47 -1.80 -8.60
N VAL A 205 -18.74 -2.50 -9.48
CA VAL A 205 -17.99 -3.71 -9.12
C VAL A 205 -16.79 -3.40 -8.23
N LEU A 206 -15.95 -2.43 -8.57
CA LEU A 206 -14.78 -2.05 -7.75
C LEU A 206 -15.18 -1.59 -6.34
N LYS A 207 -16.32 -0.91 -6.19
CA LYS A 207 -16.82 -0.51 -4.87
C LYS A 207 -17.35 -1.68 -4.05
N ALA A 208 -17.94 -2.68 -4.71
CA ALA A 208 -18.48 -3.85 -4.05
C ALA A 208 -17.41 -4.92 -3.77
N PHE A 209 -16.31 -4.92 -4.52
CA PHE A 209 -15.22 -5.90 -4.46
C PHE A 209 -13.85 -5.29 -4.13
N PRO A 210 -13.71 -4.55 -3.02
CA PRO A 210 -12.43 -3.91 -2.68
C PRO A 210 -11.31 -4.95 -2.46
N PRO A 211 -10.03 -4.55 -2.56
CA PRO A 211 -8.87 -5.41 -2.30
C PRO A 211 -8.95 -6.21 -1.01
N VAL A 212 -9.55 -5.65 0.04
CA VAL A 212 -9.75 -6.37 1.31
C VAL A 212 -10.68 -7.59 1.18
N LEU A 213 -11.70 -7.52 0.33
CA LEU A 213 -12.57 -8.66 0.05
C LEU A 213 -11.79 -9.72 -0.74
N VAL A 214 -10.98 -9.31 -1.72
CA VAL A 214 -10.10 -10.21 -2.47
C VAL A 214 -9.14 -10.96 -1.54
N THR A 215 -8.51 -10.27 -0.58
CA THR A 215 -7.64 -10.92 0.41
C THR A 215 -8.42 -11.84 1.35
N THR A 216 -9.64 -11.44 1.75
CA THR A 216 -10.52 -12.24 2.64
C THR A 216 -10.91 -13.58 2.02
N LEU A 217 -10.96 -13.68 0.68
CA LEU A 217 -11.18 -14.96 0.00
C LEU A 217 -10.09 -15.99 0.29
N PHE A 218 -8.85 -15.56 0.52
CA PHE A 218 -7.72 -16.44 0.80
C PHE A 218 -7.48 -16.64 2.30
N THR A 219 -7.93 -15.71 3.14
CA THR A 219 -7.74 -15.76 4.60
C THR A 219 -8.98 -16.23 5.35
N GLY A 220 -10.14 -16.34 4.70
CA GLY A 220 -11.40 -16.65 5.37
C GLY A 220 -12.08 -15.42 5.96
N PHE A 221 -13.38 -15.58 6.21
CA PHE A 221 -14.28 -14.54 6.69
C PHE A 221 -14.53 -14.64 8.19
N GLN A 222 -14.90 -13.52 8.81
CA GLN A 222 -15.39 -13.52 10.18
C GLN A 222 -16.87 -13.96 10.20
N VAL A 223 -17.22 -14.81 11.16
CA VAL A 223 -18.60 -15.20 11.49
C VAL A 223 -18.81 -15.09 12.99
N ILE A 224 -20.06 -14.94 13.43
CA ILE A 224 -20.33 -14.99 14.88
C ILE A 224 -20.09 -16.40 15.39
N ALA A 225 -19.37 -16.54 16.50
CA ALA A 225 -18.95 -17.84 17.03
C ALA A 225 -20.13 -18.77 17.40
N SER A 226 -21.28 -18.21 17.77
CA SER A 226 -22.52 -18.97 18.05
C SER A 226 -23.20 -19.53 16.80
N GLY A 227 -22.73 -19.13 15.61
CA GLY A 227 -23.42 -19.38 14.34
C GLY A 227 -24.62 -18.48 14.09
N ASP A 228 -25.07 -17.66 15.05
CA ASP A 228 -26.21 -16.74 14.87
C ASP A 228 -25.72 -15.30 14.70
N HIS A 229 -25.81 -14.78 13.48
CA HIS A 229 -25.43 -13.39 13.21
C HIS A 229 -26.35 -12.36 13.88
N GLN A 230 -27.52 -12.76 14.36
CA GLN A 230 -28.42 -11.90 15.12
C GLN A 230 -27.85 -11.51 16.50
N ASP A 231 -26.89 -12.27 17.05
CA ASP A 231 -26.29 -12.02 18.37
C ASP A 231 -25.62 -10.65 18.48
N MET A 232 -24.96 -10.18 17.41
CA MET A 232 -24.34 -8.84 17.41
C MET A 232 -25.39 -7.74 17.62
N TYR A 233 -26.57 -7.90 17.02
CA TYR A 233 -27.65 -6.92 17.13
C TYR A 233 -28.40 -7.04 18.44
N THR A 234 -28.50 -8.25 18.99
CA THR A 234 -28.99 -8.48 20.35
C THR A 234 -28.08 -7.80 21.39
N ALA A 235 -26.77 -7.91 21.24
CA ALA A 235 -25.80 -7.21 22.09
C ALA A 235 -25.89 -5.69 21.92
N ALA A 236 -25.98 -5.20 20.68
CA ALA A 236 -26.16 -3.78 20.39
C ALA A 236 -27.47 -3.22 20.99
N ALA A 237 -28.57 -3.99 20.93
CA ALA A 237 -29.85 -3.61 21.52
C ALA A 237 -29.77 -3.43 23.03
N LYS A 238 -28.97 -4.24 23.73
CA LYS A 238 -28.71 -4.08 25.18
C LYS A 238 -28.02 -2.75 25.47
N ILE A 239 -27.01 -2.40 24.67
CA ILE A 239 -26.28 -1.12 24.80
C ILE A 239 -27.20 0.07 24.49
N LEU A 240 -28.09 -0.06 23.51
CA LEU A 240 -29.03 0.98 23.08
C LEU A 240 -30.36 0.94 23.84
N SER A 241 -30.44 0.25 24.98
CA SER A 241 -31.66 0.13 25.77
C SER A 241 -32.27 1.51 26.09
N GLY A 242 -33.57 1.66 25.84
CA GLY A 242 -34.31 2.93 26.00
C GLY A 242 -34.04 3.99 24.93
N GLN A 243 -33.21 3.69 23.91
CA GLN A 243 -32.87 4.61 22.82
C GLN A 243 -33.42 4.15 21.45
N VAL A 244 -34.05 2.98 21.39
CA VAL A 244 -34.65 2.44 20.17
C VAL A 244 -36.18 2.45 20.29
N LEU A 245 -36.85 2.97 19.27
CA LEU A 245 -38.29 2.86 19.07
C LEU A 245 -38.54 1.72 18.07
N TYR A 246 -38.85 0.54 18.59
CA TYR A 246 -39.21 -0.64 17.79
C TYR A 246 -40.64 -0.57 17.26
N ASN A 247 -40.93 -1.35 16.22
CA ASN A 247 -42.25 -1.37 15.56
C ASN A 247 -42.76 0.04 15.24
N SER A 248 -41.86 0.94 14.86
CA SER A 248 -42.14 2.37 14.74
C SER A 248 -41.74 2.89 13.36
N THR A 249 -42.59 3.73 12.77
CA THR A 249 -42.35 4.30 11.44
C THR A 249 -42.52 5.82 11.46
N PRO A 250 -41.66 6.59 10.77
CA PRO A 250 -41.87 8.02 10.62
C PRO A 250 -43.12 8.30 9.78
N LYS A 251 -44.02 9.13 10.29
CA LYS A 251 -45.18 9.68 9.55
C LYS A 251 -44.76 10.91 8.74
N SER A 252 -43.98 11.79 9.36
CA SER A 252 -43.44 12.97 8.70
C SER A 252 -42.12 13.39 9.36
N ILE A 253 -41.18 13.84 8.54
CA ILE A 253 -39.87 14.37 8.93
C ILE A 253 -39.76 15.75 8.29
N HIS A 254 -39.67 16.77 9.14
CA HIS A 254 -39.45 18.15 8.71
C HIS A 254 -38.03 18.59 9.05
N ARG A 255 -37.27 18.96 8.02
CA ARG A 255 -35.90 19.46 8.12
C ARG A 255 -35.93 20.99 8.03
N PRO A 256 -35.37 21.69 9.03
CA PRO A 256 -35.39 23.14 9.03
C PRO A 256 -34.49 23.72 7.94
N LYS A 257 -34.87 24.90 7.42
CA LYS A 257 -34.06 25.64 6.42
C LYS A 257 -32.80 26.27 7.01
N ASN A 258 -32.73 26.44 8.33
CA ASN A 258 -31.60 27.04 9.04
C ASN A 258 -31.05 26.08 10.11
N ASN A 259 -29.73 26.05 10.29
CA ASN A 259 -29.03 25.18 11.25
C ASN A 259 -29.30 25.53 12.74
N LYS A 260 -30.05 26.60 13.03
CA LYS A 260 -30.46 26.98 14.39
C LYS A 260 -31.68 26.22 14.90
N ASP A 261 -32.51 25.71 14.00
CA ASP A 261 -33.73 24.97 14.33
C ASP A 261 -33.48 23.45 14.35
N ARG A 262 -34.37 22.69 14.99
CA ARG A 262 -34.26 21.23 15.13
C ARG A 262 -35.05 20.50 14.04
N VAL A 263 -34.56 19.33 13.63
CA VAL A 263 -35.33 18.36 12.86
C VAL A 263 -36.52 17.89 13.70
N ARG A 264 -37.73 17.97 13.16
CA ARG A 264 -38.96 17.49 13.82
C ARG A 264 -39.47 16.25 13.13
N ILE A 265 -39.65 15.17 13.89
CA ILE A 265 -40.12 13.89 13.36
C ILE A 265 -41.39 13.49 14.11
N SER A 266 -42.47 13.26 13.38
CA SER A 266 -43.66 12.57 13.91
C SER A 266 -43.52 11.08 13.64
N VAL A 267 -43.55 10.26 14.68
CA VAL A 267 -43.33 8.82 14.61
C VAL A 267 -44.57 8.10 15.12
N SER A 268 -45.07 7.14 14.34
CA SER A 268 -46.07 6.20 14.80
C SER A 268 -45.39 5.10 15.61
N THR A 269 -45.84 4.88 16.85
CA THR A 269 -45.34 3.81 17.71
C THR A 269 -46.50 2.94 18.21
N PRO A 270 -46.25 1.72 18.70
CA PRO A 270 -47.31 0.86 19.24
C PRO A 270 -48.07 1.49 20.43
N ASN A 271 -47.44 2.43 21.12
CA ASN A 271 -47.99 3.10 22.31
C ASN A 271 -48.54 4.51 21.98
N GLY A 272 -48.90 4.74 20.73
CA GLY A 272 -49.35 6.05 20.23
C GLY A 272 -48.26 6.86 19.52
N ASP A 273 -48.66 7.98 18.95
CA ASP A 273 -47.75 8.84 18.20
C ASP A 273 -46.79 9.60 19.13
N LYS A 274 -45.54 9.72 18.72
CA LYS A 274 -44.49 10.49 19.43
C LYS A 274 -43.87 11.54 18.52
N THR A 275 -43.50 12.67 19.12
CA THR A 275 -42.75 13.74 18.46
C THR A 275 -41.30 13.68 18.89
N ILE A 276 -40.37 13.65 17.94
CA ILE A 276 -38.92 13.69 18.18
C ILE A 276 -38.38 15.02 17.69
N LEU A 277 -37.57 15.68 18.52
CA LEU A 277 -36.80 16.87 18.17
C LEU A 277 -35.31 16.55 18.22
N ALA A 278 -34.64 16.59 17.06
CA ALA A 278 -33.22 16.25 16.94
C ALA A 278 -32.39 17.35 16.28
N LYS A 279 -31.11 17.48 16.64
CA LYS A 279 -30.21 18.47 16.00
C LYS A 279 -29.75 17.98 14.61
N LYS A 280 -29.62 16.67 14.43
CA LYS A 280 -29.22 16.03 13.17
C LYS A 280 -30.08 14.79 12.87
N LEU A 281 -30.17 14.45 11.60
CA LEU A 281 -30.86 13.27 11.09
C LEU A 281 -29.86 12.39 10.33
N ILE A 282 -29.87 11.09 10.61
CA ILE A 282 -29.19 10.07 9.82
C ILE A 282 -30.25 9.17 9.20
N VAL A 283 -30.20 9.00 7.88
CA VAL A 283 -31.07 8.09 7.14
C VAL A 283 -30.26 6.84 6.82
N ALA A 284 -30.54 5.74 7.53
CA ALA A 284 -29.84 4.46 7.40
C ALA A 284 -30.74 3.37 6.74
N ILE A 285 -31.78 3.80 6.02
CA ILE A 285 -32.64 2.98 5.19
C ILE A 285 -32.30 3.18 3.70
N PRO A 286 -32.58 2.20 2.81
CA PRO A 286 -32.34 2.36 1.38
C PRO A 286 -33.06 3.60 0.82
N PRO A 287 -32.37 4.49 0.07
CA PRO A 287 -32.89 5.79 -0.35
C PRO A 287 -33.77 5.70 -1.61
N VAL A 288 -34.75 4.81 -1.60
CA VAL A 288 -35.77 4.68 -2.68
C VAL A 288 -37.00 5.54 -2.35
N PRO A 289 -37.73 6.05 -3.37
CA PRO A 289 -38.84 6.99 -3.15
C PRO A 289 -39.87 6.53 -2.12
N GLU A 290 -40.22 5.25 -2.11
CA GLU A 290 -41.22 4.67 -1.20
C GLU A 290 -40.76 4.76 0.26
N ASN A 291 -39.47 4.54 0.51
CA ASN A 291 -38.88 4.62 1.85
C ASN A 291 -38.71 6.06 2.34
N LEU A 292 -38.59 7.01 1.40
CA LEU A 292 -38.35 8.42 1.69
C LEU A 292 -39.63 9.27 1.70
N ALA A 293 -40.80 8.66 1.51
CA ALA A 293 -42.08 9.37 1.41
C ALA A 293 -42.42 10.25 2.63
N SER A 294 -41.87 9.93 3.81
CA SER A 294 -42.06 10.71 5.03
C SER A 294 -41.11 11.92 5.14
N LEU A 295 -40.06 12.01 4.32
CA LEU A 295 -39.11 13.12 4.31
C LEU A 295 -39.60 14.26 3.42
N ASP A 296 -39.35 15.49 3.85
CA ASP A 296 -39.59 16.70 3.07
C ASP A 296 -38.51 16.93 1.99
N LEU A 297 -38.44 16.02 1.02
CA LEU A 297 -37.47 16.05 -0.07
C LEU A 297 -37.61 17.31 -0.94
N THR A 298 -36.47 17.91 -1.29
CA THR A 298 -36.39 18.96 -2.31
C THR A 298 -36.57 18.38 -3.71
N ARG A 299 -36.87 19.22 -4.70
CA ARG A 299 -36.98 18.79 -6.11
C ARG A 299 -35.73 18.07 -6.62
N THR A 300 -34.55 18.53 -6.20
CA THR A 300 -33.25 17.92 -6.54
C THR A 300 -33.12 16.54 -5.90
N GLU A 301 -33.42 16.42 -4.61
CA GLU A 301 -33.38 15.13 -3.91
C GLU A 301 -34.36 14.13 -4.53
N THR A 302 -35.60 14.55 -4.80
CA THR A 302 -36.60 13.70 -5.47
C THR A 302 -36.08 13.22 -6.83
N SER A 303 -35.51 14.12 -7.64
CA SER A 303 -34.96 13.75 -8.95
C SER A 303 -33.77 12.80 -8.89
N LEU A 304 -32.93 12.90 -7.85
CA LEU A 304 -31.78 12.02 -7.66
C LEU A 304 -32.19 10.66 -7.11
N PHE A 305 -33.03 10.63 -6.06
CA PHE A 305 -33.47 9.39 -5.42
C PHE A 305 -34.42 8.58 -6.32
N ALA A 306 -35.15 9.20 -7.25
CA ALA A 306 -35.93 8.50 -8.26
C ALA A 306 -35.10 7.64 -9.23
N LYS A 307 -33.76 7.81 -9.27
CA LYS A 307 -32.86 6.97 -10.08
C LYS A 307 -32.44 5.68 -9.38
N TRP A 308 -32.65 5.59 -8.06
CA TRP A 308 -32.30 4.39 -7.29
C TRP A 308 -33.38 3.33 -7.46
N ARG A 309 -32.95 2.08 -7.64
CA ARG A 309 -33.81 0.89 -7.71
C ARG A 309 -33.30 -0.19 -6.77
N SER A 310 -34.21 -1.05 -6.32
CA SER A 310 -33.85 -2.23 -5.53
C SER A 310 -33.77 -3.45 -6.44
N LEU A 311 -32.83 -4.35 -6.17
CA LEU A 311 -32.75 -5.67 -6.80
C LEU A 311 -33.51 -6.70 -5.95
N GLY A 312 -33.93 -7.80 -6.57
CA GLY A 312 -34.51 -8.93 -5.87
C GLY A 312 -33.41 -9.90 -5.42
N TYR A 313 -33.38 -10.24 -4.13
CA TYR A 313 -32.55 -11.30 -3.59
C TYR A 313 -33.40 -12.18 -2.69
N PHE A 314 -33.36 -13.49 -2.89
CA PHE A 314 -34.15 -14.46 -2.15
C PHE A 314 -33.28 -15.65 -1.77
N SER A 315 -33.40 -16.08 -0.52
CA SER A 315 -32.61 -17.17 0.04
C SER A 315 -33.42 -17.91 1.09
N GLY A 316 -32.97 -19.08 1.51
CA GLY A 316 -33.69 -19.84 2.52
C GLY A 316 -33.20 -21.27 2.66
N VAL A 317 -33.95 -22.04 3.45
CA VAL A 317 -33.68 -23.46 3.70
C VAL A 317 -34.87 -24.28 3.22
N ILE A 318 -34.58 -25.32 2.45
CA ILE A 318 -35.52 -26.35 2.02
C ILE A 318 -35.19 -27.69 2.67
N ASP A 319 -36.23 -28.44 3.01
CA ASP A 319 -36.10 -29.82 3.47
C ASP A 319 -35.97 -30.74 2.25
N HIS A 320 -34.72 -30.92 1.81
CA HIS A 320 -34.38 -31.73 0.64
C HIS A 320 -33.14 -32.60 0.97
N PRO A 321 -33.32 -33.90 1.27
CA PRO A 321 -32.24 -34.79 1.69
C PRO A 321 -31.34 -35.28 0.53
N GLY A 322 -31.65 -34.91 -0.71
CA GLY A 322 -30.95 -35.38 -1.91
C GLY A 322 -29.83 -34.47 -2.43
N VAL A 323 -29.38 -33.46 -1.68
CA VAL A 323 -28.24 -32.60 -2.07
C VAL A 323 -27.09 -32.85 -1.08
N ASN A 324 -26.10 -33.66 -1.48
CA ASN A 324 -24.94 -34.02 -0.65
C ASN A 324 -23.68 -33.20 -0.97
N THR A 325 -23.71 -32.45 -2.07
CA THR A 325 -22.65 -31.52 -2.50
C THR A 325 -23.28 -30.23 -3.00
N THR A 326 -22.54 -29.13 -3.00
CA THR A 326 -23.02 -27.87 -3.57
C THR A 326 -23.25 -28.03 -5.07
N ILE A 327 -24.39 -27.54 -5.54
CA ILE A 327 -24.76 -27.49 -6.95
C ILE A 327 -24.85 -26.02 -7.34
N THR A 328 -23.99 -25.58 -8.25
CA THR A 328 -23.94 -24.20 -8.76
C THR A 328 -24.59 -24.13 -10.13
N ASN A 329 -25.42 -23.12 -10.33
CA ASN A 329 -26.06 -22.87 -11.61
C ASN A 329 -25.03 -22.33 -12.62
N PHE A 330 -24.92 -23.00 -13.75
CA PHE A 330 -23.94 -22.68 -14.79
C PHE A 330 -24.58 -22.81 -16.16
N ASP A 331 -24.45 -21.76 -16.99
CA ASP A 331 -24.88 -21.80 -18.39
C ASP A 331 -23.68 -21.60 -19.34
N PRO A 332 -23.21 -22.65 -20.03
CA PRO A 332 -22.10 -22.54 -20.98
C PRO A 332 -22.34 -21.54 -22.12
N LYS A 333 -23.59 -21.14 -22.38
CA LYS A 333 -23.95 -20.16 -23.42
C LYS A 333 -23.82 -18.72 -22.96
N ASN A 334 -23.76 -18.47 -21.65
CA ASN A 334 -23.60 -17.14 -21.08
C ASN A 334 -22.10 -16.85 -20.86
N PRO A 335 -21.59 -15.62 -21.08
CA PRO A 335 -20.19 -15.30 -20.82
C PRO A 335 -19.78 -15.67 -19.40
N TYR A 336 -18.61 -16.30 -19.26
CA TYR A 336 -18.07 -16.83 -18.00
C TYR A 336 -18.94 -17.88 -17.30
N GLY A 337 -19.97 -18.41 -17.97
CA GLY A 337 -20.83 -19.45 -17.41
C GLY A 337 -21.88 -18.96 -16.41
N LEU A 338 -22.09 -17.64 -16.29
CA LEU A 338 -22.92 -17.06 -15.23
C LEU A 338 -24.41 -17.42 -15.37
N ALA A 339 -25.13 -17.49 -14.25
CA ALA A 339 -26.55 -17.80 -14.23
C ALA A 339 -27.42 -16.67 -14.81
N HIS A 340 -28.55 -17.03 -15.44
CA HIS A 340 -29.56 -16.07 -15.87
C HIS A 340 -30.41 -15.57 -14.69
N LEU A 341 -30.77 -14.28 -14.72
CA LEU A 341 -31.66 -13.67 -13.74
C LEU A 341 -33.04 -13.36 -14.35
N PRO A 342 -34.16 -13.63 -13.65
CA PRO A 342 -34.22 -14.19 -12.29
C PRO A 342 -33.91 -15.70 -12.25
N GLY A 343 -33.15 -16.12 -11.24
CA GLY A 343 -32.71 -17.51 -11.13
C GLY A 343 -32.10 -17.84 -9.76
N VAL A 344 -32.03 -19.12 -9.44
CA VAL A 344 -31.28 -19.65 -8.30
C VAL A 344 -29.81 -19.76 -8.70
N TYR A 345 -28.91 -19.23 -7.86
CA TYR A 345 -27.47 -19.28 -8.05
C TYR A 345 -26.89 -20.63 -7.66
N MET A 346 -27.32 -21.18 -6.52
CA MET A 346 -26.83 -22.45 -6.02
C MET A 346 -27.78 -23.11 -5.02
N LEU A 347 -27.62 -24.42 -4.86
CA LEU A 347 -28.17 -25.25 -3.80
C LEU A 347 -27.00 -25.85 -3.03
N SER A 348 -26.98 -25.71 -1.70
CA SER A 348 -25.84 -26.18 -0.90
C SER A 348 -26.30 -26.93 0.34
N PRO A 349 -25.70 -28.09 0.67
CA PRO A 349 -25.98 -28.76 1.93
C PRO A 349 -25.56 -27.87 3.09
N ASN A 350 -26.35 -27.86 4.16
CA ASN A 350 -26.04 -27.13 5.38
C ASN A 350 -25.87 -28.09 6.56
N PHE A 351 -25.20 -27.61 7.60
CA PHE A 351 -24.88 -28.39 8.80
C PHE A 351 -26.11 -28.80 9.62
N ALA A 352 -27.29 -28.23 9.36
CA ALA A 352 -28.54 -28.70 9.94
C ALA A 352 -29.09 -29.96 9.23
N GLY A 353 -28.39 -30.48 8.22
CA GLY A 353 -28.84 -31.64 7.44
C GLY A 353 -29.90 -31.28 6.39
N LYS A 354 -30.01 -30.00 6.05
CA LYS A 354 -30.97 -29.45 5.08
C LYS A 354 -30.23 -28.81 3.91
N THR A 355 -30.96 -28.31 2.93
CA THR A 355 -30.38 -27.60 1.78
C THR A 355 -30.67 -26.11 1.87
N THR A 356 -29.63 -25.29 1.76
CA THR A 356 -29.75 -23.83 1.62
C THR A 356 -29.76 -23.45 0.15
N PHE A 357 -30.54 -22.43 -0.23
CA PHE A 357 -30.54 -21.88 -1.58
C PHE A 357 -30.33 -20.37 -1.56
N TYR A 358 -29.76 -19.85 -2.65
CA TYR A 358 -29.59 -18.42 -2.91
C TYR A 358 -30.01 -18.12 -4.34
N GLY A 359 -30.73 -17.02 -4.55
CA GLY A 359 -31.21 -16.61 -5.87
C GLY A 359 -31.42 -15.10 -5.97
N GLY A 360 -31.47 -14.62 -7.20
CA GLY A 360 -31.56 -13.19 -7.49
C GLY A 360 -32.51 -12.85 -8.63
N SER A 361 -32.78 -11.57 -8.77
CA SER A 361 -33.59 -10.97 -9.82
C SER A 361 -33.18 -9.52 -10.04
N LEU A 362 -33.28 -9.04 -11.29
CA LEU A 362 -33.02 -7.63 -11.63
C LEU A 362 -34.07 -6.66 -11.08
N PHE A 363 -35.19 -7.19 -10.59
CA PHE A 363 -36.28 -6.43 -10.00
C PHE A 363 -36.75 -7.08 -8.69
N PRO A 364 -37.38 -6.32 -7.76
CA PRO A 364 -37.95 -6.89 -6.55
C PRO A 364 -38.92 -8.03 -6.89
N ILE A 365 -38.81 -9.14 -6.17
CA ILE A 365 -39.61 -10.34 -6.36
C ILE A 365 -40.38 -10.65 -5.07
N SER A 366 -41.63 -11.11 -5.21
CA SER A 366 -42.45 -11.51 -4.06
C SER A 366 -42.02 -12.88 -3.52
N THR A 367 -42.28 -13.17 -2.23
CA THR A 367 -42.01 -14.51 -1.68
C THR A 367 -42.71 -15.63 -2.47
N PRO A 368 -44.00 -15.51 -2.87
CA PRO A 368 -44.66 -16.53 -3.69
C PRO A 368 -43.97 -16.78 -5.04
N ASP A 369 -43.56 -15.73 -5.75
CA ASP A 369 -42.93 -15.86 -7.06
C ASP A 369 -41.54 -16.48 -6.95
N ALA A 370 -40.75 -16.06 -5.95
CA ALA A 370 -39.45 -16.65 -5.64
C ALA A 370 -39.58 -18.14 -5.31
N ARG A 371 -40.61 -18.51 -4.54
CA ARG A 371 -40.94 -19.91 -4.23
C ARG A 371 -41.30 -20.70 -5.48
N GLN A 372 -42.11 -20.13 -6.37
CA GLN A 372 -42.50 -20.76 -7.63
C GLN A 372 -41.29 -21.00 -8.53
N LEU A 373 -40.39 -20.01 -8.64
CA LEU A 373 -39.14 -20.11 -9.40
C LEU A 373 -38.22 -21.21 -8.87
N LEU A 374 -37.96 -21.22 -7.55
CA LEU A 374 -37.17 -22.27 -6.91
C LEU A 374 -37.76 -23.65 -7.16
N THR A 375 -39.07 -23.80 -6.96
CA THR A 375 -39.76 -25.10 -7.17
C THR A 375 -39.63 -25.56 -8.62
N LYS A 376 -39.74 -24.64 -9.58
CA LYS A 376 -39.59 -24.95 -11.01
C LYS A 376 -38.16 -25.44 -11.33
N GLN A 377 -37.13 -24.73 -10.87
CA GLN A 377 -35.74 -25.07 -11.16
C GLN A 377 -35.31 -26.38 -10.46
N VAL A 378 -35.73 -26.60 -9.22
CA VAL A 378 -35.49 -27.88 -8.52
C VAL A 378 -36.14 -29.05 -9.26
N LYS A 379 -37.42 -28.94 -9.67
CA LYS A 379 -38.10 -29.98 -10.47
C LYS A 379 -37.44 -30.24 -11.82
N THR A 380 -36.86 -29.21 -12.43
CA THR A 380 -36.16 -29.33 -13.71
C THR A 380 -34.91 -30.19 -13.54
N LEU A 381 -34.13 -29.93 -12.48
CA LEU A 381 -32.97 -30.76 -12.12
C LEU A 381 -33.36 -32.22 -11.85
N GLU A 382 -34.50 -32.46 -11.16
CA GLU A 382 -35.01 -33.81 -10.87
C GLU A 382 -35.47 -34.59 -12.12
N SER A 383 -35.98 -33.90 -13.14
CA SER A 383 -36.61 -34.54 -14.31
C SER A 383 -35.63 -35.08 -15.36
N THR A 384 -34.32 -34.86 -15.18
CA THR A 384 -33.30 -35.20 -16.16
C THR A 384 -32.73 -36.60 -15.86
N ASP A 385 -33.12 -37.58 -16.68
CA ASP A 385 -32.78 -39.02 -16.56
C ASP A 385 -31.30 -39.31 -16.87
N GLN A 386 -30.38 -38.77 -16.06
CA GLN A 386 -28.98 -39.16 -16.07
C GLN A 386 -28.71 -40.10 -14.90
N GLN A 387 -28.14 -41.27 -15.22
CA GLN A 387 -27.85 -42.40 -14.32
C GLN A 387 -27.11 -42.05 -13.01
N HIS A 388 -26.53 -40.84 -12.90
CA HIS A 388 -25.93 -40.29 -11.68
C HIS A 388 -26.94 -39.78 -10.64
N TRP A 389 -28.11 -39.26 -11.07
CA TRP A 389 -29.14 -38.74 -10.15
C TRP A 389 -29.93 -39.84 -9.45
N LEU A 390 -29.93 -41.07 -9.99
CA LEU A 390 -30.78 -42.19 -9.55
C LEU A 390 -30.39 -42.79 -8.18
N THR A 391 -29.20 -42.48 -7.65
CA THR A 391 -28.83 -42.83 -6.25
C THR A 391 -29.33 -41.79 -5.24
N MET A 392 -29.66 -40.57 -5.68
CA MET A 392 -30.15 -39.47 -4.83
C MET A 392 -31.68 -39.29 -4.86
N ALA A 393 -32.36 -39.64 -5.96
CA ALA A 393 -33.74 -39.20 -6.20
C ALA A 393 -34.87 -40.17 -5.77
N LYS A 394 -34.58 -41.29 -5.09
CA LYS A 394 -35.59 -42.38 -4.89
C LYS A 394 -36.56 -42.23 -3.70
N ARG A 395 -36.64 -41.08 -3.02
CA ARG A 395 -37.67 -40.81 -2.00
C ARG A 395 -38.10 -39.34 -2.00
N LEU A 396 -38.86 -38.92 -3.01
CA LEU A 396 -39.42 -37.57 -3.07
C LEU A 396 -40.92 -37.58 -2.72
N GLY A 397 -41.23 -37.12 -1.52
CA GLY A 397 -42.53 -36.56 -1.16
C GLY A 397 -42.47 -35.03 -1.22
N ASN A 398 -43.62 -34.35 -1.10
CA ASN A 398 -43.79 -32.90 -1.21
C ASN A 398 -42.64 -32.06 -0.62
N ILE A 399 -41.96 -31.26 -1.47
CA ILE A 399 -40.97 -30.25 -1.05
C ILE A 399 -41.64 -29.30 -0.06
N THR A 400 -41.20 -29.35 1.20
CA THR A 400 -41.67 -28.43 2.24
C THR A 400 -40.62 -27.34 2.42
N ILE A 401 -40.94 -26.12 1.99
CA ILE A 401 -40.07 -24.97 2.20
C ILE A 401 -40.19 -24.57 3.66
N THR A 402 -39.17 -24.90 4.44
CA THR A 402 -39.13 -24.69 5.89
C THR A 402 -38.89 -23.24 6.28
N HIS A 403 -38.13 -22.48 5.49
CA HIS A 403 -37.88 -21.07 5.71
C HIS A 403 -37.49 -20.39 4.38
N VAL A 404 -38.20 -19.34 4.01
CA VAL A 404 -37.71 -18.37 3.01
C VAL A 404 -37.32 -17.15 3.82
N ASN A 405 -36.10 -16.65 3.64
CA ASN A 405 -35.70 -15.37 4.19
C ASN A 405 -36.82 -14.38 3.90
N ARG A 406 -37.21 -13.56 4.89
CA ARG A 406 -38.20 -12.51 4.64
C ARG A 406 -37.70 -11.75 3.43
N THR A 407 -38.34 -11.93 2.27
CA THR A 407 -38.20 -10.95 1.20
C THR A 407 -38.71 -9.69 1.88
N LYS A 408 -37.82 -8.79 2.31
CA LYS A 408 -38.22 -7.51 2.93
C LYS A 408 -38.79 -6.58 1.85
N ALA A 409 -39.60 -7.11 0.94
CA ALA A 409 -40.83 -6.51 0.55
C ALA A 409 -41.82 -6.72 1.72
N GLY A 410 -41.94 -5.71 2.60
CA GLY A 410 -43.03 -5.53 3.56
C GLY A 410 -43.63 -6.74 4.33
N ALA A 411 -43.35 -6.81 5.64
CA ALA A 411 -44.18 -7.33 6.76
C ALA A 411 -44.41 -8.86 6.98
N GLY A 412 -44.35 -9.31 8.25
CA GLY A 412 -44.97 -10.57 8.74
C GLY A 412 -44.32 -11.41 9.90
N ILE A 413 -44.24 -10.89 11.15
CA ILE A 413 -44.71 -11.42 12.48
C ILE A 413 -44.53 -12.91 12.98
N ILE A 414 -43.88 -13.07 14.19
CA ILE A 414 -44.06 -14.02 15.37
C ILE A 414 -43.60 -15.52 15.26
N SER A 415 -43.04 -16.24 16.28
CA SER A 415 -42.45 -15.99 17.62
C SER A 415 -41.73 -17.24 18.21
N LYS A 416 -40.65 -16.98 19.00
CA LYS A 416 -40.23 -17.46 20.34
C LYS A 416 -39.90 -18.93 20.76
N SER A 417 -38.75 -19.00 21.46
CA SER A 417 -38.34 -19.74 22.69
C SER A 417 -37.98 -21.24 22.59
N SER A 418 -37.02 -21.84 23.34
CA SER A 418 -35.95 -21.39 24.27
C SER A 418 -35.10 -22.61 24.75
N ALA A 419 -33.84 -22.36 25.17
CA ALA A 419 -32.98 -23.11 26.16
C ALA A 419 -32.21 -24.38 25.69
N ARG A 420 -30.86 -24.41 25.59
CA ARG A 420 -29.73 -24.56 26.59
C ARG A 420 -29.51 -26.01 27.12
N PRO A 421 -28.31 -26.42 27.60
CA PRO A 421 -26.91 -26.25 27.12
C PRO A 421 -26.02 -27.55 27.25
N SER A 422 -24.73 -27.51 26.84
CA SER A 422 -23.52 -28.24 27.34
C SER A 422 -22.59 -28.64 26.17
N GLU A 423 -21.40 -28.01 26.01
CA GLU A 423 -20.06 -28.27 26.62
C GLU A 423 -19.15 -29.19 25.76
N GLY A 424 -17.90 -28.77 25.54
CA GLY A 424 -16.83 -29.53 24.85
C GLY A 424 -16.29 -28.79 23.60
N VAL A 425 -15.41 -27.79 23.70
CA VAL A 425 -13.95 -27.81 23.99
C VAL A 425 -13.08 -28.10 22.75
N GLU A 426 -12.17 -27.14 22.50
CA GLU A 426 -10.89 -27.22 21.78
C GLU A 426 -10.84 -27.29 20.24
N SER A 427 -10.54 -26.14 19.62
CA SER A 427 -9.20 -25.82 19.11
C SER A 427 -9.29 -24.92 17.87
N LEU A 428 -9.09 -23.63 18.12
CA LEU A 428 -9.02 -22.52 17.15
C LEU A 428 -7.61 -21.95 17.28
N THR A 429 -6.86 -21.80 16.19
CA THR A 429 -5.76 -20.82 16.07
C THR A 429 -5.12 -20.91 14.69
N SER A 430 -5.63 -20.14 13.74
CA SER A 430 -4.80 -19.55 12.68
C SER A 430 -5.59 -18.43 12.02
N ILE A 431 -4.88 -17.45 11.49
CA ILE A 431 -5.35 -16.37 10.60
C ILE A 431 -5.60 -15.01 11.29
N PHE A 432 -4.48 -14.32 11.53
CA PHE A 432 -4.37 -12.87 11.70
C PHE A 432 -3.05 -12.40 11.06
N VAL A 433 -2.63 -12.97 9.93
CA VAL A 433 -1.34 -12.65 9.29
C VAL A 433 -1.57 -12.18 7.86
N THR A 434 -2.00 -10.94 7.68
CA THR A 434 -1.88 -10.25 6.39
C THR A 434 -0.52 -9.57 6.36
N ALA A 435 0.39 -10.14 5.57
CA ALA A 435 1.74 -9.62 5.35
C ALA A 435 1.69 -8.18 4.79
N MET A 436 2.39 -7.25 5.45
CA MET A 436 2.67 -5.94 4.88
C MET A 436 3.49 -6.11 3.60
N SER A 437 2.92 -5.69 2.48
CA SER A 437 3.59 -5.65 1.17
C SER A 437 4.28 -4.31 0.90
N GLU A 438 4.04 -3.28 1.71
CA GLU A 438 4.64 -1.95 1.55
C GLU A 438 4.63 -1.17 2.89
N LEU A 439 5.55 -0.21 3.05
CA LEU A 439 5.56 0.74 4.18
C LEU A 439 4.30 1.63 4.15
N SER A 440 3.65 1.80 5.30
CA SER A 440 2.47 2.67 5.41
C SER A 440 2.83 4.15 5.26
N SER A 441 1.99 4.92 4.56
CA SER A 441 2.27 6.31 4.18
C SER A 441 2.29 7.30 5.36
N ASP A 442 1.71 6.93 6.50
CA ASP A 442 1.75 7.71 7.75
C ASP A 442 3.09 7.59 8.49
N LEU A 443 3.86 6.52 8.22
CA LEU A 443 5.17 6.27 8.81
C LEU A 443 6.33 6.88 8.02
N VAL A 444 6.05 7.58 6.91
CA VAL A 444 7.06 8.22 6.05
C VAL A 444 7.40 9.59 6.60
N HIS A 445 8.69 9.85 6.86
CA HIS A 445 9.18 11.17 7.23
C HIS A 445 9.00 12.15 6.06
N ARG A 446 8.33 13.27 6.35
CA ARG A 446 8.11 14.37 5.40
C ARG A 446 9.01 15.54 5.77
N GLY A 447 9.75 16.05 4.81
CA GLY A 447 10.66 17.17 4.98
C GLY A 447 12.12 16.81 4.71
N TYR A 448 13.02 17.65 5.21
CA TYR A 448 14.45 17.55 4.99
C TYR A 448 15.08 16.39 5.78
N TRP A 449 15.97 15.66 5.12
CA TRP A 449 16.90 14.71 5.72
C TRP A 449 18.11 14.53 4.79
N VAL A 450 19.13 13.79 5.24
CA VAL A 450 20.32 13.51 4.42
C VAL A 450 20.44 12.00 4.24
N ASN A 451 20.38 11.53 3.00
CA ASN A 451 20.71 10.17 2.64
C ASN A 451 22.24 10.00 2.67
N LEU A 452 22.77 9.43 3.75
CA LEU A 452 24.23 9.38 3.94
C LEU A 452 24.92 8.45 2.94
N SER A 453 24.21 7.52 2.29
CA SER A 453 24.75 6.70 1.20
C SER A 453 25.07 7.51 -0.07
N GLU A 454 24.44 8.67 -0.26
CA GLU A 454 24.71 9.61 -1.36
C GLU A 454 25.67 10.74 -0.94
N GLY A 455 26.20 10.70 0.29
CA GLY A 455 27.15 11.66 0.83
C GLY A 455 26.50 12.96 1.35
N ALA A 456 27.29 13.76 2.07
CA ALA A 456 26.81 14.92 2.85
C ALA A 456 26.23 16.09 2.01
N PHE A 457 26.54 16.11 0.70
CA PHE A 457 26.10 17.17 -0.22
C PHE A 457 25.03 16.67 -1.18
N MET A 458 25.31 15.63 -1.96
CA MET A 458 24.37 15.10 -2.94
C MET A 458 23.19 14.37 -2.29
N GLY A 459 23.38 13.76 -1.11
CA GLY A 459 22.31 13.10 -0.37
C GLY A 459 21.35 14.02 0.38
N ARG A 460 21.47 15.35 0.27
CA ARG A 460 20.52 16.27 0.89
C ARG A 460 19.19 16.17 0.17
N THR A 461 18.19 15.62 0.85
CA THR A 461 16.93 15.21 0.25
C THR A 461 15.74 15.81 1.02
N ILE A 462 14.73 16.25 0.29
CA ILE A 462 13.43 16.58 0.84
C ILE A 462 12.43 15.53 0.35
N THR A 463 11.82 14.79 1.27
CA THR A 463 10.74 13.86 0.94
C THR A 463 9.40 14.56 1.10
N THR A 464 8.55 14.50 0.08
CA THR A 464 7.19 15.09 0.10
C THR A 464 6.20 14.23 -0.67
N ASP A 465 4.90 14.53 -0.56
CA ASP A 465 3.83 13.84 -1.29
C ASP A 465 3.97 14.09 -2.80
N THR A 466 3.54 13.13 -3.63
CA THR A 466 3.61 13.26 -5.10
C THR A 466 2.91 14.52 -5.62
N LYS A 467 1.83 14.98 -4.96
CA LYS A 467 1.10 16.21 -5.33
C LYS A 467 1.99 17.46 -5.25
N ASP A 468 2.74 17.61 -4.16
CA ASP A 468 3.63 18.75 -3.96
C ASP A 468 4.86 18.64 -4.86
N GLY A 469 5.32 17.40 -5.11
CA GLY A 469 6.36 17.10 -6.09
C GLY A 469 6.04 17.65 -7.48
N VAL A 470 4.81 17.44 -7.97
CA VAL A 470 4.37 17.94 -9.29
C VAL A 470 4.42 19.47 -9.36
N ILE A 471 4.06 20.16 -8.28
CA ILE A 471 4.12 21.63 -8.22
C ILE A 471 5.59 22.09 -8.33
N LEU A 472 6.51 21.42 -7.65
CA LEU A 472 7.94 21.74 -7.70
C LEU A 472 8.56 21.44 -9.08
N VAL A 473 8.16 20.34 -9.74
CA VAL A 473 8.57 20.06 -11.14
C VAL A 473 8.12 21.21 -12.06
N ALA A 474 6.88 21.68 -11.92
CA ALA A 474 6.36 22.79 -12.72
C ALA A 474 7.15 24.08 -12.48
N LEU A 475 7.47 24.41 -11.22
CA LEU A 475 8.29 25.57 -10.88
C LEU A 475 9.72 25.46 -11.45
N LEU A 476 10.36 24.30 -11.34
CA LEU A 476 11.70 24.05 -11.91
C LEU A 476 11.71 24.21 -13.43
N ALA A 477 10.65 23.78 -14.13
CA ALA A 477 10.51 23.98 -15.56
C ALA A 477 10.41 25.47 -15.93
N VAL A 478 9.66 26.26 -15.14
CA VAL A 478 9.56 27.72 -15.30
C VAL A 478 10.93 28.39 -15.08
N PHE A 479 11.65 28.04 -14.01
CA PHE A 479 12.99 28.59 -13.73
C PHE A 479 14.00 28.23 -14.82
N THR A 480 13.97 26.99 -15.33
CA THR A 480 14.86 26.56 -16.41
C THR A 480 14.56 27.31 -17.72
N THR A 481 13.28 27.52 -18.02
CA THR A 481 12.86 28.32 -19.18
C THR A 481 13.32 29.77 -19.06
N LEU A 482 13.14 30.37 -17.89
CA LEU A 482 13.60 31.73 -17.59
C LEU A 482 15.13 31.86 -17.77
N ALA A 483 15.89 30.93 -17.20
CA ALA A 483 17.34 30.87 -17.37
C ALA A 483 17.74 30.78 -18.84
N SER A 484 17.09 29.91 -19.61
CA SER A 484 17.40 29.70 -21.02
C SER A 484 17.21 30.96 -21.86
N SER A 485 16.13 31.69 -21.63
CA SER A 485 15.81 32.93 -22.34
C SER A 485 16.82 34.03 -22.04
N HIS A 486 17.11 34.27 -20.76
CA HIS A 486 18.03 35.33 -20.35
C HIS A 486 19.50 35.01 -20.69
N LEU A 487 19.94 33.76 -20.55
CA LEU A 487 21.27 33.34 -21.00
C LEU A 487 21.40 33.48 -22.53
N TRP A 488 20.34 33.20 -23.28
CA TRP A 488 20.34 33.39 -24.72
C TRP A 488 20.47 34.87 -25.12
N ASN A 489 19.76 35.78 -24.42
CA ASN A 489 19.90 37.22 -24.66
C ASN A 489 21.33 37.70 -24.44
N LEU A 490 21.94 37.32 -23.31
CA LEU A 490 23.34 37.63 -23.00
C LEU A 490 24.28 37.09 -24.07
N PHE A 491 24.03 35.87 -24.55
CA PHE A 491 24.82 35.25 -25.61
C PHE A 491 24.65 35.97 -26.96
N ALA A 492 23.42 36.29 -27.36
CA ALA A 492 23.13 37.03 -28.59
C ALA A 492 23.75 38.43 -28.59
N PHE A 493 23.70 39.12 -27.43
CA PHE A 493 24.39 40.38 -27.21
C PHE A 493 25.91 40.21 -27.35
N ALA A 494 26.51 39.22 -26.68
CA ALA A 494 27.95 38.97 -26.77
C ALA A 494 28.38 38.66 -28.22
N LEU A 495 27.62 37.82 -28.93
CA LEU A 495 27.87 37.48 -30.32
C LEU A 495 27.77 38.72 -31.23
N HIS A 496 26.80 39.60 -30.98
CA HIS A 496 26.74 40.90 -31.66
C HIS A 496 27.98 41.75 -31.33
N GLN A 497 28.32 41.94 -30.05
CA GLN A 497 29.45 42.78 -29.65
C GLN A 497 30.80 42.28 -30.20
N ILE A 498 31.04 40.96 -30.25
CA ILE A 498 32.25 40.37 -30.83
C ILE A 498 32.36 40.72 -32.32
N ARG A 499 31.22 40.77 -33.01
CA ARG A 499 31.11 41.03 -34.45
C ARG A 499 30.99 42.53 -34.77
N ALA A 500 30.69 43.39 -33.82
CA ALA A 500 30.55 44.83 -34.08
C ALA A 500 31.91 45.55 -34.27
N ASP A 501 32.78 45.07 -35.16
CA ASP A 501 34.09 45.69 -35.49
C ASP A 501 33.94 46.99 -36.30
N GLY A 502 32.81 47.10 -37.01
CA GLY A 502 32.42 48.12 -37.99
C GLY A 502 33.52 48.66 -38.85
N ARG A 503 34.25 47.70 -39.39
CA ARG A 503 34.82 47.80 -40.72
C ARG A 503 33.69 47.84 -41.75
N VAL A 504 34.02 48.21 -42.99
CA VAL A 504 33.08 48.11 -44.11
C VAL A 504 32.83 46.61 -44.37
N SER A 505 31.55 46.23 -44.42
CA SER A 505 31.12 44.83 -44.55
C SER A 505 29.95 44.74 -45.53
N ASP A 506 29.69 43.54 -46.05
CA ASP A 506 28.60 43.29 -46.99
C ASP A 506 27.20 43.38 -46.36
N GLY A 507 26.17 43.38 -47.21
CA GLY A 507 24.77 43.51 -46.78
C GLY A 507 24.29 42.34 -45.91
N LEU A 508 24.75 41.12 -46.18
CA LEU A 508 24.43 39.93 -45.39
C LEU A 508 24.95 40.08 -43.95
N TYR A 509 26.18 40.55 -43.78
CA TYR A 509 26.76 40.81 -42.48
C TYR A 509 25.95 41.81 -41.67
N ARG A 510 25.48 42.89 -42.31
CA ARG A 510 24.66 43.93 -41.67
C ARG A 510 23.28 43.40 -41.28
N GLN A 511 22.65 42.61 -42.16
CA GLN A 511 21.39 41.93 -41.85
C GLN A 511 21.53 40.98 -40.65
N GLN A 512 22.65 40.26 -40.53
CA GLN A 512 22.92 39.40 -39.39
C GLN A 512 23.13 40.18 -38.07
N GLN A 513 23.78 41.35 -38.10
CA GLN A 513 23.92 42.20 -36.91
C GLN A 513 22.56 42.77 -36.46
N ALA A 514 21.77 43.30 -37.40
CA ALA A 514 20.42 43.77 -37.13
C ALA A 514 19.52 42.64 -36.60
N LEU A 515 19.62 41.43 -37.15
CA LEU A 515 18.90 40.26 -36.66
C LEU A 515 19.30 39.90 -35.23
N LEU A 516 20.59 39.91 -34.87
CA LEU A 516 21.00 39.62 -33.48
C LEU A 516 20.49 40.68 -32.47
N ARG A 517 20.34 41.93 -32.92
CA ARG A 517 19.86 43.05 -32.10
C ARG A 517 18.38 42.95 -31.71
N THR A 518 17.58 42.18 -32.44
CA THR A 518 16.16 41.95 -32.11
C THR A 518 15.97 40.94 -30.97
N PHE A 519 17.05 40.36 -30.42
CA PHE A 519 17.01 39.22 -29.50
C PHE A 519 16.12 38.07 -30.03
N PRO A 520 16.39 37.58 -31.25
CA PRO A 520 15.59 36.50 -31.82
C PRO A 520 15.76 35.27 -30.95
N SER A 521 14.68 34.53 -30.66
CA SER A 521 14.82 33.22 -30.01
C SER A 521 15.77 32.31 -30.80
N ALA A 522 16.39 31.31 -30.18
CA ALA A 522 17.30 30.41 -30.89
C ALA A 522 16.64 29.76 -32.14
N GLY A 523 15.37 29.37 -32.04
CA GLY A 523 14.59 28.87 -33.17
C GLY A 523 14.38 29.93 -34.27
N THR A 524 14.09 31.17 -33.90
CA THR A 524 13.97 32.29 -34.85
C THR A 524 15.31 32.56 -35.55
N LEU A 525 16.43 32.57 -34.80
CA LEU A 525 17.75 32.79 -35.38
C LEU A 525 18.12 31.68 -36.38
N LEU A 526 17.78 30.42 -36.07
CA LEU A 526 17.97 29.29 -36.99
C LEU A 526 17.19 29.51 -38.29
N TRP A 527 15.88 29.79 -38.18
CA TRP A 527 15.01 29.93 -39.35
C TRP A 527 15.39 31.14 -40.22
N GLU A 528 15.64 32.30 -39.60
CA GLU A 528 16.06 33.50 -40.32
C GLU A 528 17.46 33.35 -40.92
N SER A 529 18.38 32.62 -40.26
CA SER A 529 19.68 32.29 -40.85
C SER A 529 19.55 31.39 -42.08
N LEU A 530 18.64 30.41 -42.05
CA LEU A 530 18.36 29.54 -43.20
C LEU A 530 17.71 30.31 -44.36
N LYS A 531 16.79 31.23 -44.07
CA LYS A 531 16.23 32.15 -45.07
C LYS A 531 17.31 33.02 -45.70
N LEU A 532 18.20 33.61 -44.89
CA LEU A 532 19.33 34.38 -45.39
C LEU A 532 20.23 33.52 -46.28
N VAL A 533 20.53 32.27 -45.88
CA VAL A 533 21.28 31.34 -46.75
C VAL A 533 20.54 31.10 -48.08
N HIS A 534 19.23 30.89 -48.05
CA HIS A 534 18.44 30.58 -49.24
C HIS A 534 18.34 31.75 -50.22
N VAL A 535 18.07 32.96 -49.71
CA VAL A 535 17.93 34.17 -50.52
C VAL A 535 19.28 34.58 -51.12
N TRP A 536 20.35 34.53 -50.31
CA TRP A 536 21.69 34.88 -50.76
C TRP A 536 22.38 33.74 -51.55
N ARG A 537 21.74 32.57 -51.71
CA ARG A 537 22.20 31.43 -52.52
C ARG A 537 21.94 31.60 -54.02
N ASP A 538 20.83 32.23 -54.40
CA ASP A 538 20.28 32.18 -55.77
C ASP A 538 20.50 33.47 -56.59
N THR A 539 21.59 34.18 -56.32
CA THR A 539 21.95 35.39 -57.08
C THR A 539 22.94 35.04 -58.19
N ARG A 540 22.41 34.78 -59.40
CA ARG A 540 23.14 34.43 -60.64
C ARG A 540 24.15 35.47 -61.16
N HIS A 541 24.51 36.51 -60.40
CA HIS A 541 25.28 37.65 -60.90
C HIS A 541 26.41 38.18 -60.00
N ARG A 542 27.08 37.35 -59.17
CA ARG A 542 28.28 37.83 -58.42
C ARG A 542 29.37 36.79 -58.20
N GLY A 543 30.62 37.27 -58.14
CA GLY A 543 31.86 36.49 -58.27
C GLY A 543 32.29 35.64 -57.07
N LYS A 544 33.40 34.90 -57.24
CA LYS A 544 33.96 33.87 -56.35
C LYS A 544 34.10 34.22 -54.84
N LYS A 545 34.05 35.51 -54.43
CA LYS A 545 34.13 35.94 -53.03
C LYS A 545 32.84 35.75 -52.22
N GLU A 546 31.68 35.57 -52.86
CA GLU A 546 30.39 35.43 -52.15
C GLU A 546 29.99 33.97 -51.83
N ARG A 547 30.79 32.96 -52.20
CA ARG A 547 30.66 31.57 -51.70
C ARG A 547 30.90 31.43 -50.18
N GLN A 548 31.41 32.47 -49.54
CA GLN A 548 31.66 32.53 -48.09
C GLN A 548 30.40 32.92 -47.29
N ALA A 549 29.36 33.46 -47.94
CA ALA A 549 28.07 33.82 -47.32
C ALA A 549 27.41 32.64 -46.60
N TRP A 550 27.45 31.45 -47.22
CA TRP A 550 26.97 30.19 -46.61
C TRP A 550 27.71 29.85 -45.31
N ARG A 551 29.04 30.05 -45.26
CA ARG A 551 29.86 29.73 -44.09
C ARG A 551 29.56 30.61 -42.88
N HIS A 552 29.19 31.87 -43.08
CA HIS A 552 28.95 32.81 -41.97
C HIS A 552 27.52 32.72 -41.40
N SER A 553 26.51 32.50 -42.24
CA SER A 553 25.12 32.29 -41.78
C SER A 553 24.92 30.90 -41.15
N ILE A 554 25.58 29.86 -41.67
CA ILE A 554 25.44 28.50 -41.11
C ILE A 554 26.06 28.39 -39.72
N LEU A 555 27.10 29.17 -39.42
CA LEU A 555 27.68 29.21 -38.08
C LEU A 555 26.68 29.71 -37.03
N GLN A 556 25.86 30.72 -37.36
CA GLN A 556 24.81 31.20 -36.46
C GLN A 556 23.69 30.17 -36.27
N ALA A 557 23.31 29.48 -37.34
CA ALA A 557 22.37 28.36 -37.28
C ALA A 557 22.89 27.21 -36.40
N ILE A 558 24.16 26.80 -36.57
CA ILE A 558 24.81 25.76 -35.76
C ILE A 558 24.84 26.16 -34.29
N VAL A 559 25.23 27.40 -33.98
CA VAL A 559 25.25 27.91 -32.61
C VAL A 559 23.87 27.89 -31.97
N ALA A 560 22.83 28.30 -32.71
CA ALA A 560 21.45 28.23 -32.24
C ALA A 560 20.99 26.79 -31.95
N VAL A 561 21.36 25.83 -32.81
CA VAL A 561 21.10 24.40 -32.61
C VAL A 561 21.82 23.87 -31.38
N ILE A 562 23.12 24.17 -31.23
CA ILE A 562 23.92 23.74 -30.06
C ILE A 562 23.33 24.29 -28.77
N PHE A 563 22.95 25.57 -28.75
CA PHE A 563 22.36 26.19 -27.57
C PHE A 563 21.00 25.56 -27.24
N THR A 564 20.13 25.37 -28.24
CA THR A 564 18.83 24.71 -28.06
C THR A 564 19.00 23.27 -27.55
N ALA A 565 19.93 22.52 -28.12
CA ALA A 565 20.25 21.16 -27.67
C ALA A 565 20.77 21.16 -26.23
N GLY A 566 21.66 22.07 -25.88
CA GLY A 566 22.19 22.20 -24.51
C GLY A 566 21.11 22.48 -23.47
N PHE A 567 20.14 23.35 -23.78
CA PHE A 567 19.03 23.65 -22.85
C PHE A 567 17.95 22.58 -22.82
N LEU A 568 17.70 21.86 -23.92
CA LEU A 568 16.86 20.67 -23.90
C LEU A 568 17.46 19.60 -22.98
N VAL A 569 18.77 19.38 -23.09
CA VAL A 569 19.50 18.47 -22.20
C VAL A 569 19.39 18.95 -20.75
N ALA A 570 19.65 20.23 -20.47
CA ALA A 570 19.51 20.79 -19.13
C ALA A 570 18.09 20.65 -18.54
N GLY A 571 17.05 20.82 -19.37
CA GLY A 571 15.66 20.61 -18.97
C GLY A 571 15.34 19.16 -18.61
N VAL A 572 15.90 18.19 -19.34
CA VAL A 572 15.78 16.75 -19.01
C VAL A 572 16.55 16.42 -17.74
N PHE A 573 17.76 16.96 -17.55
CA PHE A 573 18.50 16.77 -16.30
C PHE A 573 17.83 17.45 -15.10
N SER A 574 17.05 18.52 -15.31
CA SER A 574 16.26 19.14 -14.24
C SER A 574 15.19 18.21 -13.66
N SER A 575 14.63 17.28 -14.45
CA SER A 575 13.63 16.33 -13.93
C SER A 575 14.26 15.25 -13.05
N GLN A 576 15.55 14.95 -13.24
CA GLN A 576 16.31 14.02 -12.38
C GLN A 576 16.55 14.58 -10.96
N ALA A 577 16.29 15.88 -10.73
CA ALA A 577 16.29 16.44 -9.38
C ALA A 577 15.20 15.84 -8.48
N ILE A 578 14.21 15.13 -9.05
CA ILE A 578 13.08 14.56 -8.34
C ILE A 578 12.95 13.07 -8.70
N SER A 579 13.02 12.19 -7.69
CA SER A 579 12.83 10.75 -7.82
C SER A 579 11.49 10.34 -7.23
N GLY A 580 10.69 9.52 -7.94
CA GLY A 580 9.32 9.19 -7.51
C GLY A 580 8.92 7.71 -7.56
N THR A 581 9.77 6.82 -8.05
CA THR A 581 9.47 5.38 -8.17
C THR A 581 10.42 4.57 -7.32
N ASN A 582 9.88 3.73 -6.43
CA ASN A 582 10.64 2.84 -5.54
C ASN A 582 11.80 3.56 -4.81
N ILE A 583 11.46 4.68 -4.16
CA ILE A 583 12.42 5.55 -3.50
C ILE A 583 12.74 5.07 -2.08
N GLU A 584 13.96 5.34 -1.62
CA GLU A 584 14.33 5.21 -0.21
C GLU A 584 13.75 6.38 0.57
N VAL A 585 13.01 6.08 1.63
CA VAL A 585 12.43 7.07 2.54
C VAL A 585 12.90 6.80 3.96
N LEU A 586 12.98 7.86 4.76
CA LEU A 586 13.25 7.76 6.19
C LEU A 586 11.95 7.43 6.94
N VAL A 587 12.00 6.45 7.83
CA VAL A 587 10.87 6.06 8.67
C VAL A 587 10.75 7.01 9.85
N ARG A 588 9.52 7.39 10.18
CA ARG A 588 9.19 8.16 11.37
C ARG A 588 7.92 7.61 11.99
N SER A 589 8.07 6.94 13.13
CA SER A 589 6.95 6.44 13.93
C SER A 589 6.97 7.01 15.35
N PRO A 590 5.82 7.39 15.93
CA PRO A 590 5.72 7.66 17.35
C PRO A 590 5.76 6.37 18.20
N TYR A 591 5.65 5.20 17.57
CA TYR A 591 5.53 3.90 18.25
C TYR A 591 6.82 3.08 18.22
N CYS A 592 7.95 3.67 17.82
CA CYS A 592 9.23 2.96 17.80
C CYS A 592 9.54 2.34 19.16
N GLY A 593 10.14 1.15 19.18
CA GLY A 593 10.47 0.51 20.44
C GLY A 593 10.93 -0.93 20.36
N LEU A 594 11.44 -1.39 21.48
CA LEU A 594 12.02 -2.72 21.65
C LEU A 594 11.05 -3.62 22.40
N VAL A 595 10.85 -4.84 21.89
CA VAL A 595 10.24 -5.94 22.65
C VAL A 595 11.37 -6.65 23.40
N PRO A 596 11.40 -6.62 24.75
CA PRO A 596 12.49 -7.21 25.52
C PRO A 596 12.41 -8.75 25.56
N PRO A 597 13.54 -9.46 25.78
CA PRO A 597 13.62 -10.92 25.79
C PRO A 597 12.77 -11.64 26.85
N LYS A 598 12.45 -10.94 27.96
CA LYS A 598 11.94 -11.56 29.19
C LYS A 598 10.44 -11.35 29.42
N SER A 599 9.67 -10.99 28.40
CA SER A 599 8.23 -11.09 28.52
C SER A 599 7.83 -12.55 28.34
N ALA A 600 7.81 -13.32 29.43
CA ALA A 600 6.93 -14.49 29.60
C ALA A 600 5.46 -14.02 29.64
N SER A 601 5.09 -13.20 28.66
CA SER A 601 3.78 -12.64 28.45
C SER A 601 3.32 -13.16 27.10
N SER A 602 2.09 -13.65 27.05
CA SER A 602 1.48 -14.21 25.84
C SER A 602 1.59 -13.29 24.62
N GLU A 603 1.69 -11.98 24.84
CA GLU A 603 1.81 -10.95 23.81
C GLU A 603 3.20 -10.88 23.16
N GLY A 604 4.28 -11.09 23.93
CA GLY A 604 5.64 -11.14 23.40
C GLY A 604 5.86 -12.37 22.52
N ASP A 605 5.35 -13.52 22.98
CA ASP A 605 5.35 -14.77 22.21
C ASP A 605 4.52 -14.61 20.93
N ALA A 606 3.32 -14.01 21.02
CA ALA A 606 2.50 -13.72 19.86
C ALA A 606 3.25 -12.86 18.82
N TYR A 607 3.94 -11.80 19.26
CA TYR A 607 4.77 -10.98 18.37
C TYR A 607 5.88 -11.79 17.70
N SER A 608 6.63 -12.58 18.45
CA SER A 608 7.68 -13.45 17.92
C SER A 608 7.15 -14.44 16.88
N ASN A 609 5.97 -15.01 17.11
CA ASN A 609 5.31 -15.94 16.17
C ASN A 609 4.91 -15.22 14.88
N LYS A 610 4.44 -13.98 14.97
CA LYS A 610 4.11 -13.15 13.79
C LYS A 610 5.35 -12.79 13.00
N VAL A 611 6.44 -12.42 13.67
CA VAL A 611 7.73 -12.12 13.04
C VAL A 611 8.26 -13.35 12.32
N ALA A 612 8.25 -14.52 12.96
CA ALA A 612 8.71 -15.77 12.37
C ALA A 612 7.84 -16.15 11.15
N SER A 613 6.51 -16.13 11.28
CA SER A 613 5.60 -16.44 10.17
C SER A 613 5.78 -15.50 8.96
N TYR A 614 5.96 -14.19 9.20
CA TYR A 614 6.24 -13.24 8.13
C TYR A 614 7.60 -13.52 7.47
N SER A 615 8.63 -13.74 8.29
CA SER A 615 10.00 -13.89 7.81
C SER A 615 10.21 -15.20 7.05
N THR A 616 9.53 -16.28 7.45
CA THR A 616 9.52 -17.54 6.69
C THR A 616 9.00 -17.31 5.27
N LYS A 617 7.83 -16.67 5.14
CA LYS A 617 7.24 -16.35 3.82
C LYS A 617 8.13 -15.41 3.02
N TYR A 618 8.69 -14.38 3.67
CA TYR A 618 9.57 -13.42 3.01
C TYR A 618 10.85 -14.09 2.50
N ALA A 619 11.47 -14.98 3.29
CA ALA A 619 12.65 -15.72 2.88
C ALA A 619 12.35 -16.65 1.68
N GLU A 620 11.25 -17.39 1.70
CA GLU A 620 10.84 -18.27 0.60
C GLU A 620 10.71 -17.53 -0.74
N GLU A 621 10.20 -16.31 -0.70
CA GLU A 621 9.87 -15.54 -1.91
C GLU A 621 10.98 -14.60 -2.36
N CYS A 622 11.73 -14.02 -1.42
CA CYS A 622 12.66 -12.91 -1.68
C CYS A 622 14.15 -13.33 -1.60
N TYR A 623 14.47 -14.46 -0.97
CA TYR A 623 15.83 -15.01 -0.93
C TYR A 623 16.07 -16.06 -2.03
N SER A 624 15.07 -16.38 -2.85
CA SER A 624 15.22 -17.23 -4.04
C SER A 624 15.77 -16.45 -5.25
N ASP A 625 16.48 -17.12 -6.15
CA ASP A 625 17.07 -16.53 -7.36
C ASP A 625 16.03 -16.25 -8.49
N ASN A 626 14.78 -15.94 -8.12
CA ASN A 626 13.72 -15.69 -9.09
C ASN A 626 13.91 -14.35 -9.81
N GLU A 627 13.93 -14.37 -11.15
CA GLU A 627 14.09 -13.17 -11.99
C GLU A 627 12.97 -12.12 -11.82
N ARG A 628 11.84 -12.50 -11.24
CA ARG A 628 10.69 -11.62 -10.96
C ARG A 628 10.28 -11.73 -9.48
N ALA A 629 11.06 -11.10 -8.61
CA ALA A 629 10.72 -11.00 -7.20
C ALA A 629 9.38 -10.25 -7.00
N PRO A 630 8.47 -10.76 -6.14
CA PRO A 630 7.24 -10.06 -5.77
C PRO A 630 7.48 -8.62 -5.27
N SER A 631 6.49 -7.74 -5.41
CA SER A 631 6.61 -6.33 -5.02
C SER A 631 6.97 -6.15 -3.54
N ARG A 632 6.49 -7.04 -2.65
CA ARG A 632 6.82 -7.06 -1.22
C ARG A 632 8.31 -7.20 -0.92
N CYS A 633 9.09 -7.80 -1.84
CA CYS A 633 10.54 -7.93 -1.68
C CYS A 633 11.25 -6.56 -1.70
N ASN A 634 10.59 -5.52 -2.22
CA ASN A 634 11.10 -4.15 -2.24
C ASN A 634 10.72 -3.34 -0.99
N ILE A 635 10.33 -3.96 0.13
CA ILE A 635 10.05 -3.22 1.38
C ILE A 635 11.32 -2.77 2.10
N PHE A 636 12.35 -3.63 2.12
CA PHE A 636 13.67 -3.35 2.69
C PHE A 636 14.58 -2.67 1.65
N VAL A 637 15.66 -2.05 2.11
CA VAL A 637 16.66 -1.42 1.22
C VAL A 637 17.27 -2.44 0.26
N HIS A 638 17.58 -3.64 0.78
CA HIS A 638 17.95 -4.83 0.00
C HIS A 638 16.97 -5.98 0.26
N PRO A 639 16.44 -6.61 -0.81
CA PRO A 639 15.53 -7.75 -0.69
C PRO A 639 16.15 -8.98 -0.02
N ARG A 640 17.47 -9.17 -0.16
CA ARG A 640 18.21 -10.31 0.38
C ARG A 640 19.53 -9.85 0.98
N LEU A 641 19.88 -10.43 2.12
CA LEU A 641 21.19 -10.24 2.76
C LEU A 641 22.23 -11.23 2.20
N PRO A 642 23.53 -10.87 2.22
CA PRO A 642 24.58 -11.77 1.76
C PRO A 642 24.64 -13.02 2.63
N MET A 643 24.76 -14.17 1.97
CA MET A 643 24.86 -15.47 2.62
C MET A 643 25.82 -16.35 1.85
N LYS A 644 26.93 -16.76 2.49
CA LYS A 644 27.92 -17.65 1.89
C LYS A 644 27.78 -19.04 2.49
N ILE A 645 27.47 -20.00 1.63
CA ILE A 645 27.30 -21.40 2.01
C ILE A 645 28.62 -22.13 1.70
N MET A 646 29.20 -22.81 2.70
CA MET A 646 30.48 -23.53 2.56
C MET A 646 30.44 -24.85 3.31
N ASN A 647 31.04 -25.90 2.74
CA ASN A 647 31.30 -27.15 3.46
C ASN A 647 32.47 -26.93 4.43
N GLU A 648 32.29 -27.35 5.68
CA GLU A 648 33.29 -27.27 6.75
C GLU A 648 33.42 -28.62 7.47
N THR A 649 34.48 -28.77 8.26
CA THR A 649 34.60 -29.88 9.19
C THR A 649 33.55 -29.76 10.29
N CYS A 650 33.09 -30.90 10.81
CA CYS A 650 32.15 -30.91 11.92
C CYS A 650 32.68 -30.07 13.10
N PRO A 651 31.88 -29.16 13.69
CA PRO A 651 32.34 -28.32 14.80
C PRO A 651 32.41 -29.07 16.13
N PHE A 652 31.83 -30.27 16.21
CA PHE A 652 31.81 -31.12 17.41
C PHE A 652 32.90 -32.19 17.38
N ASP A 653 33.00 -32.98 18.44
CA ASP A 653 33.92 -34.12 18.50
C ASP A 653 33.65 -35.13 17.36
N GLU A 654 34.72 -35.66 16.74
CA GLU A 654 34.59 -36.58 15.60
C GLU A 654 33.73 -37.80 15.89
N SER A 655 33.67 -38.25 17.16
CA SER A 655 32.87 -39.41 17.58
C SER A 655 31.36 -39.23 17.49
N ILE A 656 30.86 -37.99 17.36
CA ILE A 656 29.42 -37.71 17.28
C ILE A 656 28.97 -37.18 15.91
N CYS A 657 29.89 -36.97 14.97
CA CYS A 657 29.56 -36.42 13.66
C CYS A 657 29.30 -37.53 12.64
N ALA A 658 28.10 -37.56 12.05
CA ALA A 658 27.75 -38.51 10.99
C ALA A 658 28.01 -37.95 9.58
N SER A 659 28.17 -36.62 9.44
CA SER A 659 28.43 -35.96 8.16
C SER A 659 29.46 -34.84 8.26
N GLN A 660 29.89 -34.31 7.11
CA GLN A 660 30.53 -32.99 7.06
C GLN A 660 29.53 -31.91 7.49
N ALA A 661 30.04 -30.78 7.96
CA ALA A 661 29.20 -29.65 8.30
C ALA A 661 28.94 -28.76 7.08
N VAL A 662 27.78 -28.11 7.07
CA VAL A 662 27.48 -26.99 6.19
C VAL A 662 27.43 -25.73 7.02
N SER A 663 28.23 -24.74 6.63
CA SER A 663 28.28 -23.43 7.26
C SER A 663 27.58 -22.37 6.41
N ILE A 664 26.90 -21.47 7.11
CA ILE A 664 26.23 -20.29 6.58
C ILE A 664 26.86 -19.07 7.26
N ASP A 665 27.58 -18.28 6.47
CA ASP A 665 28.29 -17.09 6.94
C ASP A 665 27.77 -15.86 6.19
N SER A 666 27.26 -14.88 6.93
CA SER A 666 26.81 -13.61 6.33
C SER A 666 27.97 -12.77 5.82
N GLY A 667 29.20 -13.05 6.26
CA GLY A 667 30.30 -12.10 6.21
C GLY A 667 30.03 -10.89 7.10
N LEU A 668 30.94 -9.92 7.07
CA LEU A 668 30.82 -8.71 7.86
C LEU A 668 29.94 -7.68 7.13
N MET A 669 28.70 -7.50 7.59
CA MET A 669 27.68 -6.64 7.00
C MET A 669 27.60 -5.28 7.69
N ASP A 670 27.71 -4.18 6.94
CA ASP A 670 27.44 -2.82 7.47
C ASP A 670 25.93 -2.64 7.70
N LEU A 671 25.54 -2.19 8.90
CA LEU A 671 24.12 -2.06 9.24
C LEU A 671 23.38 -1.01 8.40
N ASN A 672 24.08 0.02 7.91
CA ASN A 672 23.47 1.00 7.02
C ASN A 672 23.08 0.37 5.69
N ASP A 673 23.96 -0.45 5.15
CA ASP A 673 23.78 -1.06 3.84
C ASP A 673 22.85 -2.28 3.96
N ALA A 674 23.10 -3.20 4.90
CA ALA A 674 22.32 -4.43 5.06
C ALA A 674 20.89 -4.19 5.58
N PHE A 675 20.75 -3.45 6.68
CA PHE A 675 19.47 -3.27 7.37
C PHE A 675 18.82 -1.92 7.08
N GLY A 676 19.48 -1.05 6.31
CA GLY A 676 18.92 0.24 5.92
C GLY A 676 19.05 1.33 6.98
N LEU A 677 19.96 1.23 7.96
CA LEU A 677 20.21 2.34 8.86
C LEU A 677 20.87 3.54 8.14
N ASN A 678 20.71 4.75 8.69
CA ASN A 678 21.25 5.99 8.15
C ASN A 678 22.19 6.65 9.18
N LEU A 679 23.22 5.92 9.61
CA LEU A 679 24.20 6.37 10.60
C LEU A 679 25.39 7.09 9.95
N GLU A 680 25.96 8.07 10.65
CA GLU A 680 27.22 8.73 10.26
C GLU A 680 28.40 7.75 10.29
N ASN A 681 29.47 8.03 9.53
CA ASN A 681 30.63 7.14 9.46
C ASN A 681 31.26 6.79 10.83
N LYS A 682 31.20 7.71 11.80
CA LYS A 682 31.70 7.51 13.17
C LYS A 682 30.81 6.59 14.02
N ASP A 683 29.55 6.43 13.63
CA ASP A 683 28.52 5.67 14.34
C ASP A 683 28.16 4.36 13.63
N ARG A 684 28.67 4.14 12.40
CA ARG A 684 28.50 2.91 11.65
C ARG A 684 29.00 1.70 12.44
N MET A 685 28.29 0.59 12.27
CA MET A 685 28.57 -0.68 12.90
C MET A 685 28.42 -1.79 11.88
N LYS A 686 29.06 -2.93 12.14
CA LYS A 686 28.90 -4.12 11.32
C LYS A 686 28.53 -5.34 12.17
N LEU A 687 27.77 -6.23 11.56
CA LEU A 687 27.32 -7.50 12.12
C LEU A 687 27.79 -8.65 11.22
N ARG A 688 28.26 -9.73 11.83
CA ARG A 688 28.43 -11.02 11.16
C ARG A 688 27.73 -12.10 11.97
N THR A 689 26.96 -12.94 11.30
CA THR A 689 26.39 -14.17 11.86
C THR A 689 27.03 -15.36 11.15
N LYS A 690 27.35 -16.39 11.92
CA LYS A 690 27.88 -17.66 11.39
C LYS A 690 27.17 -18.82 12.06
N MET A 691 26.57 -19.69 11.25
CA MET A 691 25.98 -20.95 11.68
C MET A 691 26.72 -22.11 11.01
N SER A 692 27.00 -23.20 11.72
CA SER A 692 27.58 -24.42 11.14
C SER A 692 26.84 -25.65 11.65
N CYS A 693 26.26 -26.44 10.75
CA CYS A 693 25.38 -27.56 11.08
C CYS A 693 25.92 -28.88 10.55
N SER A 694 25.85 -29.93 11.36
CA SER A 694 26.19 -31.31 10.97
C SER A 694 25.19 -32.31 11.54
N ILE A 695 25.02 -33.44 10.85
CA ILE A 695 24.14 -34.52 11.29
C ILE A 695 24.86 -35.30 12.39
N LEU A 696 24.15 -35.58 13.49
CA LEU A 696 24.73 -36.28 14.64
C LEU A 696 24.54 -37.79 14.51
N SER A 697 25.58 -38.53 14.88
CA SER A 697 25.52 -39.98 15.02
C SER A 697 24.75 -40.36 16.28
N LEU A 698 23.76 -41.22 16.12
CA LEU A 698 22.94 -41.76 17.19
C LEU A 698 23.37 -43.18 17.63
N GLU A 699 24.43 -43.70 17.03
CA GLU A 699 24.96 -45.03 17.34
C GLU A 699 25.37 -45.12 18.82
N ASN A 700 24.89 -46.14 19.53
CA ASN A 700 25.08 -46.33 20.97
C ASN A 700 24.58 -45.16 21.86
N ARG A 701 23.77 -44.24 21.31
CA ARG A 701 23.22 -43.07 22.02
C ARG A 701 21.69 -43.08 22.09
N THR A 702 21.08 -44.23 21.83
CA THR A 702 19.64 -44.46 22.01
C THR A 702 19.36 -45.71 22.83
N SER A 703 18.30 -45.71 23.63
CA SER A 703 17.82 -46.89 24.37
C SER A 703 16.30 -46.99 24.38
N LEU A 704 15.77 -48.16 24.74
CA LEU A 704 14.33 -48.39 24.88
C LEU A 704 13.98 -48.53 26.37
N ILE A 705 12.96 -47.79 26.80
CA ILE A 705 12.35 -47.93 28.13
C ILE A 705 10.85 -48.14 27.99
N LYS A 706 10.22 -48.78 28.97
CA LYS A 706 8.76 -48.93 28.96
C LYS A 706 8.11 -47.62 29.38
N ALA A 707 7.02 -47.23 28.73
CA ALA A 707 6.27 -46.04 29.12
C ALA A 707 5.75 -46.11 30.57
N ALA A 708 5.51 -47.32 31.10
CA ALA A 708 5.13 -47.53 32.49
C ALA A 708 6.22 -47.10 33.50
N ASP A 709 7.49 -47.04 33.07
CA ASP A 709 8.61 -46.61 33.90
C ASP A 709 8.82 -45.08 33.84
N VAL A 710 8.08 -44.39 32.96
CA VAL A 710 8.15 -42.93 32.80
C VAL A 710 7.06 -42.28 33.66
N PRO A 711 7.40 -41.30 34.51
CA PRO A 711 6.40 -40.57 35.30
C PRO A 711 5.31 -39.94 34.42
N ALA A 712 4.04 -40.08 34.84
CA ALA A 712 2.90 -39.61 34.05
C ALA A 712 2.91 -38.09 33.77
N ASN A 713 3.53 -37.30 34.63
CA ASN A 713 3.74 -35.86 34.43
C ASN A 713 4.74 -35.56 33.29
N VAL A 714 5.72 -36.43 33.07
CA VAL A 714 6.67 -36.33 31.96
C VAL A 714 6.01 -36.78 30.65
N LEU A 715 5.17 -37.81 30.69
CA LEU A 715 4.40 -38.28 29.53
C LEU A 715 3.24 -37.33 29.16
N GLY A 716 2.78 -36.49 30.07
CA GLY A 716 1.57 -35.67 29.91
C GLY A 716 0.26 -36.48 29.85
N ARG A 717 0.34 -37.80 30.06
CA ARG A 717 -0.79 -38.74 30.05
C ARG A 717 -0.44 -40.03 30.78
N ALA A 718 -1.44 -40.87 31.01
CA ALA A 718 -1.22 -42.24 31.45
C ALA A 718 -0.46 -43.05 30.38
N SER A 719 0.45 -43.92 30.82
CA SER A 719 1.16 -44.87 29.96
C SER A 719 0.18 -45.85 29.32
N LEU A 720 0.32 -46.11 28.02
CA LEU A 720 -0.48 -47.14 27.35
C LEU A 720 0.09 -48.54 27.64
N PRO A 721 -0.74 -49.60 27.64
CA PRO A 721 -0.25 -50.97 27.77
C PRO A 721 0.76 -51.30 26.67
N GLU A 722 1.89 -51.93 27.05
CA GLU A 722 2.96 -52.37 26.15
C GLU A 722 3.63 -51.26 25.33
N GLU A 723 3.46 -50.00 25.72
CA GLU A 723 4.09 -48.89 25.02
C GLU A 723 5.59 -48.77 25.36
N GLU A 724 6.40 -48.64 24.31
CA GLU A 724 7.83 -48.42 24.40
C GLU A 724 8.21 -46.98 23.99
N MET A 725 9.18 -46.43 24.72
CA MET A 725 9.74 -45.11 24.50
C MET A 725 11.17 -45.25 24.00
N LEU A 726 11.48 -44.63 22.86
CA LEU A 726 12.83 -44.48 22.35
C LEU A 726 13.48 -43.24 22.98
N VAL A 727 14.53 -43.45 23.75
CA VAL A 727 15.25 -42.46 24.53
C VAL A 727 16.52 -42.06 23.79
N TYR A 728 16.84 -40.76 23.81
CA TYR A 728 18.05 -40.18 23.20
C TYR A 728 18.96 -39.65 24.30
N HIS A 729 20.26 -39.96 24.19
CA HIS A 729 21.31 -39.69 25.18
C HIS A 729 22.35 -38.68 24.64
N LEU A 730 21.91 -37.47 24.34
CA LEU A 730 22.71 -36.34 23.84
C LEU A 730 22.97 -35.26 24.91
N GLY A 731 22.56 -35.51 26.16
CA GLY A 731 22.54 -34.54 27.25
C GLY A 731 21.62 -34.96 28.38
N PHE A 732 21.60 -34.14 29.43
CA PHE A 732 20.80 -34.30 30.64
C PHE A 732 19.71 -33.23 30.70
N ASN A 733 18.46 -33.67 30.75
CA ASN A 733 17.30 -32.81 30.94
C ASN A 733 16.86 -32.82 32.42
N PRO A 734 16.84 -31.67 33.13
CA PRO A 734 16.44 -31.58 34.53
C PRO A 734 15.03 -32.10 34.82
N ILE A 735 14.12 -32.06 33.83
CA ILE A 735 12.74 -32.53 33.97
C ILE A 735 12.69 -34.06 34.10
N THR A 736 13.63 -34.76 33.45
CA THR A 736 13.73 -36.23 33.46
C THR A 736 14.83 -36.75 34.38
N LYS A 737 15.24 -35.95 35.38
CA LYS A 737 16.33 -36.29 36.31
C LYS A 737 16.20 -37.68 36.95
N ASP A 738 14.96 -38.11 37.22
CA ASP A 738 14.67 -39.39 37.90
C ASP A 738 14.83 -40.60 36.95
N LEU A 739 14.98 -40.35 35.64
CA LEU A 739 15.18 -41.36 34.59
C LEU A 739 16.65 -41.47 34.13
N GLY A 740 17.57 -40.72 34.76
CA GLY A 740 18.99 -40.70 34.42
C GLY A 740 19.34 -39.73 33.29
N ASN A 741 20.36 -40.08 32.49
CA ASN A 741 20.87 -39.24 31.38
C ASN A 741 19.94 -39.28 30.16
N VAL A 742 18.74 -38.73 30.29
CA VAL A 742 17.80 -38.61 29.19
C VAL A 742 17.79 -37.18 28.68
N SER A 743 17.96 -37.02 27.36
CA SER A 743 17.80 -35.71 26.70
C SER A 743 16.36 -35.47 26.31
N PHE A 744 15.81 -36.42 25.54
CA PHE A 744 14.43 -36.46 25.09
C PHE A 744 14.04 -37.89 24.71
N MET A 745 12.74 -38.15 24.58
CA MET A 745 12.21 -39.48 24.28
C MET A 745 10.95 -39.40 23.42
N TYR A 746 10.67 -40.46 22.66
CA TYR A 746 9.50 -40.55 21.78
C TYR A 746 8.77 -41.88 21.94
N SER A 747 7.44 -41.84 21.96
CA SER A 747 6.61 -43.04 21.89
C SER A 747 6.74 -43.68 20.50
N LEU A 748 7.20 -44.94 20.47
CA LEU A 748 7.27 -45.70 19.22
C LEU A 748 5.86 -46.01 18.69
N THR A 749 4.89 -46.24 19.58
CA THR A 749 3.49 -46.48 19.20
C THR A 749 2.92 -45.25 18.48
N GLN A 750 3.10 -44.06 19.05
CA GLN A 750 2.66 -42.81 18.43
C GLN A 750 3.39 -42.54 17.11
N SER A 751 4.71 -42.70 17.09
CA SER A 751 5.51 -42.55 15.87
C SER A 751 5.06 -43.48 14.75
N ASN A 752 4.60 -44.69 15.07
CA ASN A 752 4.16 -45.69 14.09
C ASN A 752 2.76 -45.46 13.51
N VAL A 753 1.96 -44.57 14.10
CA VAL A 753 0.62 -44.22 13.59
C VAL A 753 0.55 -42.80 13.05
N THR A 754 1.50 -41.94 13.42
CA THR A 754 1.59 -40.57 12.94
C THR A 754 2.23 -40.52 11.54
N ARG A 755 1.59 -39.82 10.60
CA ARG A 755 2.06 -39.65 9.21
C ARG A 755 2.33 -38.18 8.85
N ILE A 756 2.87 -37.43 9.79
CA ILE A 756 3.31 -36.04 9.58
C ILE A 756 4.76 -35.90 10.03
N TYR A 757 5.51 -34.98 9.42
CA TYR A 757 6.76 -34.53 10.02
C TYR A 757 6.45 -33.67 11.23
N ASP A 758 7.29 -33.80 12.24
CA ASP A 758 7.25 -32.97 13.43
C ASP A 758 8.70 -32.68 13.85
N PHE A 759 8.94 -31.68 14.69
CA PHE A 759 10.29 -31.37 15.12
C PHE A 759 10.31 -30.75 16.51
N ASN A 760 11.42 -30.96 17.20
CA ASN A 760 11.72 -30.30 18.46
C ASN A 760 13.09 -29.63 18.32
N HIS A 761 13.29 -28.52 19.02
CA HIS A 761 14.59 -27.88 19.11
C HIS A 761 15.03 -27.81 20.57
N TYR A 762 16.34 -27.89 20.80
CA TYR A 762 16.94 -27.67 22.12
C TYR A 762 18.16 -26.75 21.95
N VAL A 763 18.35 -25.86 22.92
CA VAL A 763 19.43 -24.87 22.90
C VAL A 763 20.25 -25.03 24.15
N TRP A 764 21.56 -25.04 23.97
CA TRP A 764 22.53 -24.97 25.04
C TRP A 764 23.47 -23.79 24.80
N ALA A 765 23.72 -23.02 25.85
CA ALA A 765 24.54 -21.83 25.84
C ALA A 765 25.66 -21.99 26.89
N PRO A 766 26.93 -21.67 26.57
CA PRO A 766 28.07 -22.00 27.43
C PRO A 766 28.10 -21.26 28.78
N HIS A 767 27.44 -20.10 28.89
CA HIS A 767 27.49 -19.25 30.10
C HIS A 767 26.10 -18.93 30.68
N GLN A 768 25.06 -19.68 30.31
CA GLN A 768 23.70 -19.51 30.81
C GLN A 768 23.09 -20.84 31.28
N ASP A 769 22.18 -20.78 32.26
CA ASP A 769 21.39 -21.94 32.67
C ASP A 769 20.41 -22.31 31.55
N THR A 770 20.52 -23.53 31.00
CA THR A 770 19.68 -24.00 29.89
C THR A 770 18.83 -25.21 30.28
N ALA A 771 17.78 -25.46 29.49
CA ALA A 771 16.83 -26.56 29.74
C ALA A 771 17.41 -27.95 29.43
N LEU A 772 18.52 -28.03 28.69
CA LEU A 772 19.20 -29.27 28.34
C LEU A 772 20.71 -29.06 28.48
N GLU A 773 21.34 -29.77 29.42
CA GLU A 773 22.78 -29.76 29.56
C GLU A 773 23.39 -30.80 28.62
N LEU A 774 24.22 -30.37 27.65
CA LEU A 774 24.76 -31.28 26.63
C LEU A 774 25.83 -32.24 27.18
N ILE A 775 26.05 -33.34 26.48
CA ILE A 775 27.24 -34.19 26.69
C ILE A 775 28.52 -33.45 26.29
N PRO A 776 29.69 -33.77 26.89
CA PRO A 776 30.95 -33.08 26.60
C PRO A 776 31.31 -32.99 25.11
N GLU A 777 31.01 -34.03 24.33
CA GLU A 777 31.30 -34.12 22.90
C GLU A 777 30.58 -33.06 22.04
N LEU A 778 29.51 -32.46 22.56
CA LEU A 778 28.71 -31.43 21.88
C LEU A 778 28.93 -30.02 22.44
N LYS A 779 29.67 -29.85 23.55
CA LYS A 779 29.84 -28.53 24.17
C LYS A 779 30.86 -27.68 23.43
N LEU A 780 30.52 -26.41 23.23
CA LEU A 780 31.40 -25.41 22.64
C LEU A 780 31.44 -24.16 23.52
N ASP A 781 32.63 -23.74 23.97
CA ASP A 781 32.77 -22.56 24.84
C ASP A 781 32.54 -21.23 24.09
N THR A 782 32.58 -21.24 22.76
CA THR A 782 32.55 -20.04 21.91
C THR A 782 31.30 -19.93 21.03
N ALA A 783 30.33 -20.84 21.17
CA ALA A 783 29.16 -20.90 20.30
C ALA A 783 27.95 -21.47 21.04
N ASP A 784 26.76 -21.00 20.68
CA ASP A 784 25.52 -21.65 21.11
C ASP A 784 25.32 -22.93 20.31
N VAL A 785 24.89 -23.99 20.99
CA VAL A 785 24.69 -25.30 20.38
C VAL A 785 23.21 -25.62 20.32
N TRP A 786 22.75 -25.89 19.10
CA TRP A 786 21.36 -26.14 18.76
C TRP A 786 21.23 -27.61 18.38
N LEU A 787 20.31 -28.33 19.01
CA LEU A 787 19.90 -29.66 18.58
C LEU A 787 18.55 -29.57 17.90
N GLN A 788 18.55 -29.73 16.58
CA GLN A 788 17.33 -29.80 15.79
C GLN A 788 16.94 -31.27 15.60
N VAL A 789 15.87 -31.68 16.27
CA VAL A 789 15.36 -33.05 16.23
C VAL A 789 14.22 -33.12 15.22
N ILE A 790 14.44 -33.87 14.14
CA ILE A 790 13.46 -34.06 13.07
C ILE A 790 12.74 -35.38 13.30
N LYS A 791 11.47 -35.33 13.70
CA LYS A 791 10.60 -36.50 13.84
C LYS A 791 10.03 -36.84 12.47
N LYS A 792 10.51 -37.95 11.92
CA LYS A 792 10.09 -38.47 10.62
C LYS A 792 8.85 -39.36 10.74
N ASN A 793 8.50 -39.79 11.96
CA ASN A 793 7.35 -40.66 12.25
C ASN A 793 7.23 -41.80 11.22
N ARG A 794 6.02 -42.15 10.78
CA ARG A 794 5.78 -43.18 9.75
C ARG A 794 5.33 -42.59 8.41
N ILE A 795 6.13 -41.67 7.89
CA ILE A 795 5.97 -41.14 6.54
C ILE A 795 6.25 -42.24 5.50
N LEU A 796 5.44 -42.29 4.45
CA LEU A 796 5.57 -43.24 3.35
C LEU A 796 6.24 -42.56 2.16
N TYR A 797 7.32 -43.14 1.66
CA TYR A 797 8.05 -42.66 0.48
C TYR A 797 7.84 -43.62 -0.69
N GLN A 798 7.63 -43.10 -1.90
CA GLN A 798 7.48 -43.94 -3.10
C GLN A 798 8.82 -44.44 -3.65
N ALA A 799 9.92 -43.75 -3.32
CA ALA A 799 11.28 -44.15 -3.65
C ALA A 799 12.18 -44.15 -2.41
N GLU A 800 13.32 -44.84 -2.50
CA GLU A 800 14.40 -44.77 -1.50
C GLU A 800 14.88 -43.32 -1.34
N VAL A 801 15.18 -42.92 -0.11
CA VAL A 801 15.69 -41.58 0.21
C VAL A 801 17.09 -41.73 0.82
N ASP A 802 18.10 -41.32 0.04
CA ASP A 802 19.52 -41.36 0.43
C ASP A 802 19.98 -40.13 1.24
N ASP A 803 19.09 -39.15 1.45
CA ASP A 803 19.41 -37.98 2.27
C ASP A 803 19.74 -38.42 3.71
N PRO A 804 20.91 -38.07 4.27
CA PRO A 804 21.32 -38.64 5.56
C PRO A 804 20.46 -38.19 6.75
N LEU A 805 19.74 -37.07 6.65
CA LEU A 805 18.81 -36.61 7.68
C LEU A 805 17.46 -37.34 7.53
N PHE A 806 16.97 -37.44 6.30
CA PHE A 806 15.67 -38.03 5.94
C PHE A 806 15.71 -39.51 5.53
N ALA A 807 16.83 -40.19 5.77
CA ALA A 807 17.11 -41.56 5.32
C ALA A 807 15.91 -42.51 5.50
N ALA A 808 15.51 -43.14 4.40
CA ALA A 808 14.37 -44.05 4.30
C ALA A 808 14.64 -45.18 3.29
N HIS A 809 15.17 -46.29 3.81
CA HIS A 809 15.55 -47.48 3.03
C HIS A 809 14.74 -48.72 3.43
N ARG A 810 13.92 -48.63 4.50
CA ARG A 810 13.12 -49.75 4.99
C ARG A 810 11.89 -49.99 4.12
N LYS A 811 11.87 -51.12 3.41
CA LYS A 811 10.77 -51.54 2.52
C LYS A 811 9.56 -52.03 3.31
N VAL A 812 8.37 -51.61 2.89
CA VAL A 812 7.07 -52.03 3.41
C VAL A 812 6.14 -52.27 2.23
N GLU A 813 5.39 -53.36 2.27
CA GLU A 813 4.34 -53.64 1.28
C GLU A 813 3.07 -52.87 1.67
N PHE A 814 2.55 -52.04 0.76
CA PHE A 814 1.34 -51.27 0.95
C PHE A 814 0.28 -51.72 -0.06
N LEU A 815 -0.87 -52.17 0.43
CA LEU A 815 -2.01 -52.55 -0.40
C LEU A 815 -2.74 -51.29 -0.86
N ASP A 816 -2.71 -51.01 -2.16
CA ASP A 816 -3.50 -49.95 -2.74
C ASP A 816 -4.97 -50.40 -2.85
N ALA A 817 -5.83 -49.76 -2.05
CA ALA A 817 -7.25 -50.08 -1.96
C ALA A 817 -8.01 -49.81 -3.28
N SER A 818 -7.42 -49.08 -4.23
CA SER A 818 -8.04 -48.77 -5.53
C SER A 818 -7.66 -49.76 -6.62
N THR A 819 -6.47 -50.36 -6.55
CA THR A 819 -5.95 -51.31 -7.56
C THR A 819 -5.93 -52.75 -7.06
N GLU A 820 -6.12 -52.98 -5.76
CA GLU A 820 -5.97 -54.28 -5.07
C GLU A 820 -4.56 -54.91 -5.24
N GLU A 821 -3.57 -54.11 -5.65
CA GLU A 821 -2.19 -54.54 -5.82
C GLU A 821 -1.31 -54.08 -4.65
N ASN A 822 -0.33 -54.94 -4.31
CA ASN A 822 0.72 -54.57 -3.36
C ASN A 822 1.76 -53.70 -4.08
N THR A 823 1.94 -52.49 -3.58
CA THR A 823 3.00 -51.58 -4.01
C THR A 823 4.06 -51.51 -2.92
N THR A 824 5.33 -51.65 -3.31
CA THR A 824 6.45 -51.44 -2.38
C THR A 824 6.63 -49.96 -2.09
N VAL A 825 6.67 -49.60 -0.82
CA VAL A 825 6.93 -48.24 -0.33
C VAL A 825 8.05 -48.26 0.70
N TYR A 826 8.62 -47.11 1.00
CA TYR A 826 9.74 -46.95 1.93
C TYR A 826 9.31 -46.17 3.15
N ILE A 827 9.87 -46.51 4.31
CA ILE A 827 9.71 -45.75 5.55
C ILE A 827 11.07 -45.37 6.11
N SER A 828 11.09 -44.35 6.95
CA SER A 828 12.29 -43.85 7.60
C SER A 828 13.05 -44.94 8.35
N ASP A 829 14.38 -44.90 8.27
CA ASP A 829 15.24 -45.88 8.96
C ASP A 829 15.10 -45.78 10.47
N MET A 830 15.01 -44.54 10.95
CA MET A 830 14.80 -44.17 12.34
C MET A 830 13.59 -43.23 12.47
N PRO A 831 12.83 -43.28 13.58
CA PRO A 831 11.66 -42.44 13.78
C PRO A 831 11.99 -40.96 13.95
N ALA A 832 13.20 -40.63 14.41
CA ALA A 832 13.73 -39.28 14.42
C ALA A 832 15.24 -39.25 14.13
N SER A 833 15.70 -38.14 13.56
CA SER A 833 17.11 -37.82 13.33
C SER A 833 17.47 -36.52 14.05
N VAL A 834 18.75 -36.29 14.31
CA VAL A 834 19.22 -35.09 15.02
C VAL A 834 20.31 -34.38 14.23
N LEU A 835 20.15 -33.07 14.08
CA LEU A 835 21.15 -32.17 13.53
C LEU A 835 21.67 -31.28 14.65
N GLY A 836 22.99 -31.18 14.78
CA GLY A 836 23.66 -30.26 15.69
C GLY A 836 24.14 -29.03 14.92
N CYS A 837 23.82 -27.83 15.38
CA CYS A 837 24.33 -26.59 14.82
C CYS A 837 25.07 -25.76 15.88
N SER A 838 26.17 -25.12 15.50
CA SER A 838 26.83 -24.08 16.28
C SER A 838 26.43 -22.70 15.72
N SER A 839 26.00 -21.77 16.56
CA SER A 839 25.68 -20.39 16.16
C SER A 839 26.59 -19.37 16.86
N GLN A 840 27.07 -18.40 16.10
CA GLN A 840 28.01 -17.39 16.55
C GLN A 840 27.73 -16.02 15.93
N VAL A 841 28.02 -14.97 16.68
CA VAL A 841 27.91 -13.57 16.24
C VAL A 841 29.22 -12.83 16.44
N GLN A 842 29.43 -11.80 15.62
CA GLN A 842 30.54 -10.87 15.75
C GLN A 842 30.05 -9.44 15.48
N PHE A 843 30.43 -8.52 16.36
CA PHE A 843 30.10 -7.09 16.25
C PHE A 843 31.38 -6.28 16.01
N CYS A 844 31.31 -5.33 15.08
CA CYS A 844 32.39 -4.37 14.84
C CYS A 844 31.87 -2.93 14.98
N LEU A 845 32.59 -2.14 15.76
CA LEU A 845 32.36 -0.70 15.92
C LEU A 845 33.41 0.08 15.15
N ASN A 846 32.98 1.11 14.44
CA ASN A 846 33.90 2.12 13.94
C ASN A 846 34.10 3.20 15.01
N ASN A 847 35.34 3.51 15.38
CA ASN A 847 35.64 4.60 16.31
C ASN A 847 36.52 5.64 15.61
N ALA A 848 36.09 6.91 15.67
CA ALA A 848 36.76 8.05 15.05
C ALA A 848 38.22 8.27 15.51
N THR A 849 38.62 7.74 16.67
CA THR A 849 39.96 7.93 17.26
C THR A 849 40.84 6.68 17.28
N ALA A 850 40.25 5.48 17.24
CA ALA A 850 40.97 4.20 17.44
C ALA A 850 40.88 3.21 16.25
N GLY A 851 40.11 3.54 15.20
CA GLY A 851 39.85 2.62 14.08
C GLY A 851 38.72 1.63 14.37
N GLU A 852 38.59 0.62 13.51
CA GLU A 852 37.56 -0.43 13.63
C GLU A 852 37.97 -1.46 14.70
N LYS A 853 37.10 -1.68 15.70
CA LYS A 853 37.30 -2.68 16.77
C LYS A 853 36.18 -3.71 16.70
N CYS A 854 36.55 -4.99 16.63
CA CYS A 854 35.62 -6.11 16.56
C CYS A 854 35.75 -7.02 17.78
N THR A 855 34.65 -7.64 18.19
CA THR A 855 34.69 -8.81 19.08
C THR A 855 35.27 -10.01 18.32
N PRO A 856 35.78 -11.05 19.01
CA PRO A 856 35.86 -12.38 18.40
C PRO A 856 34.46 -12.88 18.01
N LEU A 857 34.40 -14.01 17.30
CA LEU A 857 33.16 -14.77 17.17
C LEU A 857 32.82 -15.33 18.55
N ILE A 858 31.66 -14.95 19.06
CA ILE A 858 31.14 -15.31 20.38
C ILE A 858 29.80 -16.03 20.23
N ALA A 859 29.37 -16.72 21.29
CA ALA A 859 28.03 -17.26 21.38
C ALA A 859 26.97 -16.13 21.30
N GLU A 860 25.81 -16.40 20.72
CA GLU A 860 24.75 -15.39 20.56
C GLU A 860 24.16 -14.98 21.91
N SER A 861 24.05 -15.93 22.83
CA SER A 861 23.66 -15.71 24.23
C SER A 861 24.59 -14.77 25.00
N ASP A 862 25.85 -14.68 24.56
CA ASP A 862 26.87 -13.82 25.18
C ASP A 862 26.93 -12.43 24.54
N ALA A 863 26.11 -12.18 23.52
CA ALA A 863 26.10 -10.91 22.82
C ALA A 863 25.90 -9.72 23.77
N ILE A 864 24.97 -9.82 24.72
CA ILE A 864 24.70 -8.73 25.67
C ILE A 864 25.87 -8.54 26.64
N SER A 865 26.37 -9.62 27.26
CA SER A 865 27.43 -9.54 28.27
C SER A 865 28.77 -9.07 27.70
N VAL A 866 29.15 -9.55 26.52
CA VAL A 866 30.41 -9.17 25.84
C VAL A 866 30.33 -7.76 25.28
N THR A 867 29.20 -7.36 24.71
CA THR A 867 29.03 -5.97 24.23
C THR A 867 29.11 -4.98 25.40
N ASP A 868 28.52 -5.32 26.55
CA ASP A 868 28.56 -4.50 27.76
C ASP A 868 29.98 -4.30 28.31
N GLN A 869 30.81 -5.34 28.32
CA GLN A 869 32.16 -5.28 28.90
C GLN A 869 33.24 -4.76 27.93
N GLU A 870 33.22 -5.17 26.67
CA GLU A 870 34.34 -4.92 25.74
C GLU A 870 34.15 -3.74 24.78
N LEU A 871 32.88 -3.45 24.43
CA LEU A 871 32.52 -2.51 23.36
C LEU A 871 31.82 -1.24 23.88
N LEU A 872 30.89 -1.34 24.84
CA LEU A 872 30.17 -0.17 25.39
C LEU A 872 31.08 0.95 25.92
N PRO A 873 32.25 0.70 26.55
CA PRO A 873 33.13 1.78 27.01
C PRO A 873 33.63 2.69 25.87
N TYR A 874 33.62 2.20 24.63
CA TYR A 874 34.15 2.89 23.45
C TYR A 874 33.05 3.36 22.48
N ALA A 875 31.79 3.04 22.76
CA ALA A 875 30.64 3.28 21.88
C ALA A 875 30.00 4.65 22.10
N SER A 876 29.59 5.32 21.01
CA SER A 876 28.74 6.51 21.05
C SER A 876 27.34 6.17 21.60
N PRO A 877 26.53 7.15 22.05
CA PRO A 877 25.19 6.87 22.58
C PRO A 877 24.31 6.05 21.62
N ILE A 878 24.35 6.34 20.31
CA ILE A 878 23.59 5.59 19.31
C ILE A 878 24.17 4.18 19.09
N GLN A 879 25.50 4.03 19.05
CA GLN A 879 26.13 2.71 18.97
C GLN A 879 25.76 1.84 20.18
N LYS A 880 25.69 2.41 21.39
CA LYS A 880 25.21 1.70 22.58
C LYS A 880 23.78 1.19 22.41
N ALA A 881 22.88 2.06 21.94
CA ALA A 881 21.49 1.68 21.68
C ALA A 881 21.37 0.59 20.60
N THR A 882 22.16 0.69 19.53
CA THR A 882 22.21 -0.31 18.47
C THR A 882 22.81 -1.63 18.95
N LEU A 883 23.84 -1.61 19.81
CA LEU A 883 24.39 -2.82 20.45
C LEU A 883 23.36 -3.48 21.36
N THR A 884 22.62 -2.73 22.17
CA THR A 884 21.53 -3.28 23.00
C THR A 884 20.44 -3.91 22.14
N LEU A 885 20.07 -3.25 21.04
CA LEU A 885 19.09 -3.76 20.07
C LEU A 885 19.57 -5.09 19.47
N LEU A 886 20.81 -5.11 18.98
CA LEU A 886 21.46 -6.28 18.39
C LEU A 886 21.64 -7.42 19.38
N GLY A 887 22.07 -7.13 20.61
CA GLY A 887 22.21 -8.12 21.67
C GLY A 887 20.87 -8.72 22.07
N THR A 888 19.84 -7.88 22.21
CA THR A 888 18.45 -8.34 22.45
C THR A 888 17.94 -9.22 21.32
N TYR A 889 18.22 -8.82 20.08
CA TYR A 889 17.84 -9.60 18.92
C TYR A 889 18.66 -10.87 18.81
N ALA A 890 19.96 -10.89 19.05
CA ALA A 890 20.81 -12.09 19.04
C ALA A 890 20.37 -13.11 20.11
N ASP A 891 20.15 -12.65 21.34
CA ASP A 891 19.62 -13.45 22.46
C ASP A 891 18.22 -14.04 22.15
N ASN A 892 17.46 -13.40 21.24
CA ASN A 892 16.18 -13.89 20.70
C ASN A 892 16.24 -14.43 19.26
N ALA A 893 17.40 -14.40 18.60
CA ALA A 893 17.58 -14.67 17.16
C ALA A 893 18.40 -15.93 16.91
N GLY A 894 18.93 -16.51 17.99
CA GLY A 894 19.09 -17.94 18.01
C GLY A 894 17.84 -18.62 17.46
N LEU A 895 18.01 -19.77 16.81
CA LEU A 895 16.97 -20.55 16.13
C LEU A 895 15.78 -20.97 17.04
N VAL A 896 15.66 -20.43 18.26
CA VAL A 896 14.50 -20.42 19.16
C VAL A 896 13.19 -20.04 18.44
N SER A 897 13.27 -19.31 17.32
CA SER A 897 12.12 -19.00 16.47
C SER A 897 11.80 -20.03 15.38
N LEU A 898 12.60 -21.10 15.24
CA LEU A 898 12.29 -22.23 14.37
C LEU A 898 11.22 -23.15 14.94
N ASP A 899 10.73 -22.98 16.17
CA ASP A 899 9.41 -23.53 16.58
C ASP A 899 8.32 -23.21 15.53
N PHE A 900 8.53 -22.17 14.70
CA PHE A 900 7.62 -21.70 13.66
C PHE A 900 8.13 -21.90 12.23
N ALA A 901 9.33 -22.43 12.02
CA ALA A 901 9.85 -22.70 10.68
C ALA A 901 9.49 -24.14 10.28
N SER A 902 8.51 -24.25 9.39
CA SER A 902 8.20 -25.52 8.71
C SER A 902 9.46 -26.13 8.10
N ILE A 903 9.54 -27.44 8.03
CA ILE A 903 10.57 -28.15 7.26
C ILE A 903 10.15 -28.12 5.79
N ASP A 904 11.05 -27.83 4.84
CA ASP A 904 10.73 -27.85 3.41
C ASP A 904 10.18 -29.22 2.97
N ALA A 905 10.77 -30.31 3.48
CA ALA A 905 10.25 -31.66 3.26
C ALA A 905 8.77 -31.84 3.67
N ALA A 906 8.28 -31.09 4.66
CA ALA A 906 6.87 -31.15 5.07
C ALA A 906 5.92 -30.53 4.03
N SER A 907 6.40 -29.62 3.18
CA SER A 907 5.60 -29.06 2.06
C SER A 907 5.33 -30.08 0.95
N LYS A 908 6.18 -31.13 0.85
CA LYS A 908 6.07 -32.20 -0.14
C LYS A 908 5.17 -33.35 0.31
N LEU A 909 4.60 -33.25 1.51
CA LEU A 909 3.77 -34.27 2.12
C LEU A 909 2.31 -34.14 1.64
N ALA A 910 1.76 -35.23 1.10
CA ALA A 910 0.34 -35.33 0.73
C ALA A 910 -0.28 -36.59 1.34
N ASN A 911 -1.24 -36.45 2.26
CA ASN A 911 -1.93 -37.57 2.93
C ASN A 911 -0.99 -38.60 3.58
N GLY A 912 0.16 -38.16 4.11
CA GLY A 912 1.17 -39.04 4.70
C GLY A 912 2.17 -39.64 3.71
N TRP A 913 2.12 -39.21 2.45
CA TRP A 913 2.98 -39.66 1.37
C TRP A 913 3.92 -38.57 0.89
N VAL A 914 5.16 -38.96 0.59
CA VAL A 914 6.15 -38.15 -0.11
C VAL A 914 6.59 -38.95 -1.33
N TYR A 915 6.67 -38.32 -2.50
CA TYR A 915 7.12 -39.01 -3.70
C TYR A 915 8.58 -39.46 -3.55
N SER A 916 9.48 -38.49 -3.40
CA SER A 916 10.90 -38.69 -3.09
C SER A 916 11.48 -37.40 -2.51
N LEU A 917 12.65 -37.49 -1.89
CA LEU A 917 13.45 -36.34 -1.48
C LEU A 917 14.82 -36.40 -2.16
N PRO A 918 15.41 -35.26 -2.55
CA PRO A 918 16.76 -35.23 -3.11
C PRO A 918 17.80 -35.55 -2.03
N SER A 919 18.97 -36.06 -2.43
CA SER A 919 20.06 -36.45 -1.50
C SER A 919 20.69 -35.27 -0.75
N ASP A 920 20.39 -34.03 -1.17
CA ASP A 920 20.85 -32.78 -0.58
C ASP A 920 19.74 -32.05 0.21
N GLN A 921 18.62 -32.72 0.52
CA GLN A 921 17.47 -32.11 1.20
C GLN A 921 17.89 -31.45 2.51
N TRP A 922 18.71 -32.09 3.34
CA TRP A 922 19.16 -31.51 4.62
C TRP A 922 19.95 -30.20 4.44
N ILE A 923 20.73 -30.08 3.34
CA ILE A 923 21.45 -28.85 3.01
C ILE A 923 20.46 -27.74 2.63
N ARG A 924 19.38 -28.08 1.92
CA ARG A 924 18.30 -27.15 1.59
C ARG A 924 17.58 -26.67 2.85
N GLU A 925 17.34 -27.55 3.82
CA GLU A 925 16.75 -27.18 5.12
C GLU A 925 17.65 -26.17 5.85
N VAL A 926 18.94 -26.48 6.01
CA VAL A 926 19.91 -25.61 6.69
C VAL A 926 20.03 -24.26 5.98
N THR A 927 20.12 -24.27 4.65
CA THR A 927 20.17 -23.05 3.81
C THR A 927 18.92 -22.20 4.01
N ARG A 928 17.75 -22.83 4.01
CA ARG A 928 16.48 -22.15 4.22
C ARG A 928 16.40 -21.54 5.62
N TRP A 929 16.82 -22.25 6.66
CA TRP A 929 16.86 -21.70 8.02
C TRP A 929 17.79 -20.50 8.15
N GLY A 930 18.94 -20.52 7.48
CA GLY A 930 19.83 -19.36 7.38
C GLY A 930 19.15 -18.13 6.75
N ALA A 931 18.42 -18.33 5.64
CA ALA A 931 17.66 -17.26 5.00
C ALA A 931 16.53 -16.71 5.90
N ILE A 932 15.82 -17.58 6.62
CA ILE A 932 14.78 -17.20 7.57
C ILE A 932 15.37 -16.35 8.71
N SER A 933 16.50 -16.78 9.30
CA SER A 933 17.18 -16.04 10.37
C SER A 933 17.58 -14.63 9.94
N LEU A 934 18.17 -14.48 8.75
CA LEU A 934 18.53 -13.16 8.19
C LEU A 934 17.29 -12.30 7.89
N SER A 935 16.22 -12.89 7.33
CA SER A 935 14.95 -12.20 7.11
C SER A 935 14.29 -11.73 8.42
N MET A 936 14.44 -12.49 9.49
CA MET A 936 13.95 -12.12 10.82
C MET A 936 14.69 -10.91 11.38
N LEU A 937 16.01 -10.85 11.21
CA LEU A 937 16.79 -9.66 11.58
C LEU A 937 16.31 -8.43 10.80
N GLN A 938 16.13 -8.53 9.47
CA GLN A 938 15.59 -7.43 8.66
C GLN A 938 14.21 -6.96 9.15
N THR A 939 13.34 -7.91 9.46
CA THR A 939 12.00 -7.62 10.00
C THR A 939 12.07 -6.91 11.34
N ARG A 940 12.89 -7.40 12.29
CA ARG A 940 12.99 -6.82 13.62
C ARG A 940 13.55 -5.40 13.61
N PHE A 941 14.55 -5.10 12.76
CA PHE A 941 15.03 -3.73 12.56
C PHE A 941 13.94 -2.79 12.04
N ALA A 942 13.16 -3.23 11.05
CA ALA A 942 12.04 -2.44 10.53
C ALA A 942 10.93 -2.25 11.58
N ASP A 943 10.56 -3.31 12.29
CA ASP A 943 9.54 -3.28 13.34
C ASP A 943 9.97 -2.38 14.52
N PHE A 944 11.25 -2.34 14.87
CA PHE A 944 11.76 -1.42 15.89
C PHE A 944 11.45 0.04 15.52
N ALA A 945 11.70 0.42 14.27
CA ALA A 945 11.51 1.79 13.80
C ALA A 945 10.04 2.13 13.51
N MET A 946 9.28 1.21 12.93
CA MET A 946 7.84 1.39 12.64
C MET A 946 6.98 1.28 13.90
N GLY A 947 7.42 0.49 14.87
CA GLY A 947 6.69 0.10 16.08
C GLY A 947 6.23 -1.37 16.01
N PRO A 948 6.49 -2.20 17.04
CA PRO A 948 6.13 -3.63 17.03
C PRO A 948 4.64 -3.91 16.82
N SER A 949 3.77 -2.94 17.18
CA SER A 949 2.32 -3.02 16.99
C SER A 949 1.88 -3.14 15.54
N VAL A 950 2.78 -2.84 14.60
CA VAL A 950 2.56 -3.03 13.17
C VAL A 950 2.48 -4.52 12.78
N ARG A 951 3.11 -5.41 13.57
CA ARG A 951 3.00 -6.86 13.40
C ARG A 951 1.93 -7.49 14.28
N GLU A 952 1.88 -7.07 15.54
CA GLU A 952 0.99 -7.65 16.55
C GLU A 952 0.33 -6.53 17.34
N SER A 953 -0.95 -6.27 17.08
CA SER A 953 -1.65 -5.11 17.66
C SER A 953 -1.69 -5.14 19.19
N ASP A 954 -1.68 -6.33 19.79
CA ASP A 954 -1.77 -6.51 21.24
C ASP A 954 -0.42 -6.40 21.95
N VAL A 955 0.69 -6.29 21.22
CA VAL A 955 2.05 -6.13 21.78
C VAL A 955 2.27 -4.77 22.48
N SER A 956 1.29 -3.85 22.41
CA SER A 956 1.37 -2.50 22.98
C SER A 956 1.69 -2.44 24.48
N LYS A 957 1.50 -3.53 25.21
CA LYS A 957 1.86 -3.66 26.64
C LYS A 957 3.24 -4.28 26.88
N ALA A 958 3.83 -4.92 25.88
CA ALA A 958 5.06 -5.68 25.98
C ALA A 958 6.29 -4.92 25.44
N TYR A 959 6.12 -3.95 24.55
CA TYR A 959 7.26 -3.17 24.03
C TYR A 959 7.53 -1.89 24.82
N THR A 960 8.81 -1.49 24.87
CA THR A 960 9.27 -0.29 25.58
C THR A 960 9.78 0.76 24.60
N TYR A 961 9.26 1.98 24.70
CA TYR A 961 9.78 3.12 23.94
C TYR A 961 11.18 3.52 24.45
N PRO A 962 12.17 3.78 23.57
CA PRO A 962 13.53 4.07 24.01
C PRO A 962 13.62 5.43 24.74
N THR A 963 14.09 5.41 25.99
CA THR A 963 14.24 6.64 26.81
C THR A 963 15.61 7.28 26.69
N SER A 964 16.64 6.50 26.34
CA SER A 964 18.01 6.96 26.16
C SER A 964 18.15 7.89 24.95
N GLU A 965 19.16 8.78 24.98
CA GLU A 965 19.45 9.68 23.86
C GLU A 965 19.71 8.90 22.56
N GLY A 966 20.58 7.88 22.63
CA GLY A 966 20.88 7.02 21.49
C GLY A 966 19.66 6.25 20.96
N GLY A 967 18.79 5.76 21.86
CA GLY A 967 17.59 5.03 21.46
C GLY A 967 16.58 5.92 20.71
N LYS A 968 16.40 7.17 21.17
CA LYS A 968 15.56 8.15 20.47
C LYS A 968 16.10 8.51 19.09
N LEU A 969 17.42 8.63 18.97
CA LEU A 969 18.07 8.84 17.68
C LEU A 969 17.87 7.63 16.76
N LEU A 970 18.03 6.41 17.28
CA LEU A 970 17.89 5.17 16.52
C LEU A 970 16.50 5.00 15.89
N CYS A 971 15.44 5.50 16.54
CA CYS A 971 14.08 5.48 15.99
C CYS A 971 13.91 6.25 14.67
N GLY A 972 14.77 7.25 14.42
CA GLY A 972 14.65 8.17 13.28
C GLY A 972 15.67 7.95 12.18
N VAL A 973 16.44 6.85 12.19
CA VAL A 973 17.52 6.59 11.21
C VAL A 973 17.23 5.41 10.29
N GLN A 974 16.09 4.73 10.42
CA GLN A 974 15.74 3.61 9.55
C GLN A 974 15.30 4.11 8.17
N LYS A 975 15.97 3.65 7.11
CA LYS A 975 15.53 3.79 5.72
C LYS A 975 14.76 2.56 5.30
N MET A 976 13.70 2.78 4.53
CA MET A 976 12.92 1.71 3.89
C MET A 976 12.52 2.16 2.49
N ARG A 977 12.08 1.24 1.65
CA ARG A 977 11.64 1.54 0.29
C ARG A 977 10.12 1.77 0.23
N LYS A 978 9.71 2.69 -0.65
CA LYS A 978 8.31 3.03 -0.89
C LYS A 978 8.04 3.06 -2.41
N ALA A 979 7.06 2.28 -2.86
CA ALA A 979 6.80 2.09 -4.29
C ALA A 979 6.02 3.26 -4.90
N GLY A 980 5.26 4.03 -4.11
CA GLY A 980 4.55 5.22 -4.60
C GLY A 980 4.00 6.16 -3.52
N GLY A 981 3.40 7.27 -3.96
CA GLY A 981 2.76 8.29 -3.09
C GLY A 981 3.69 9.40 -2.58
N PHE A 982 5.01 9.22 -2.70
CA PHE A 982 6.03 10.17 -2.26
C PHE A 982 7.07 10.43 -3.34
N VAL A 983 7.77 11.55 -3.25
CA VAL A 983 8.93 11.90 -4.08
C VAL A 983 10.08 12.39 -3.21
N ASN A 984 11.31 12.09 -3.63
CA ASN A 984 12.54 12.63 -3.06
C ASN A 984 13.07 13.73 -3.96
N ILE A 985 13.37 14.88 -3.37
CA ILE A 985 13.87 16.06 -4.07
C ILE A 985 15.30 16.33 -3.65
N ASN A 986 16.22 16.34 -4.62
CA ASN A 986 17.61 16.67 -4.38
C ASN A 986 17.78 18.18 -4.13
N VAL A 987 18.15 18.54 -2.90
CA VAL A 987 18.25 19.95 -2.46
C VAL A 987 19.35 20.70 -3.21
N PHE A 988 20.46 20.03 -3.51
CA PHE A 988 21.55 20.63 -4.27
C PHE A 988 21.10 21.00 -5.69
N ALA A 989 20.48 20.06 -6.41
CA ALA A 989 19.97 20.29 -7.75
C ALA A 989 18.91 21.41 -7.76
N LEU A 990 17.97 21.38 -6.81
CA LEU A 990 16.95 22.42 -6.65
C LEU A 990 17.59 23.82 -6.45
N ALA A 991 18.53 23.93 -5.51
CA ALA A 991 19.20 25.20 -5.23
C ALA A 991 20.05 25.69 -6.40
N PHE A 992 20.76 24.78 -7.08
CA PHE A 992 21.60 25.09 -8.23
C PHE A 992 20.80 25.67 -9.40
N ILE A 993 19.66 25.03 -9.74
CA ILE A 993 18.77 25.51 -10.81
C ILE A 993 18.24 26.91 -10.48
N ILE A 994 17.68 27.09 -9.27
CA ILE A 994 17.14 28.39 -8.85
C ILE A 994 18.23 29.47 -8.86
N ALA A 995 19.42 29.18 -8.33
CA ALA A 995 20.51 30.14 -8.27
C ALA A 995 20.97 30.57 -9.66
N ILE A 996 21.18 29.63 -10.59
CA ILE A 996 21.58 29.95 -11.97
C ILE A 996 20.50 30.74 -12.68
N SER A 997 19.23 30.36 -12.54
CA SER A 997 18.12 31.08 -13.16
C SER A 997 18.05 32.53 -12.67
N CYS A 998 18.15 32.75 -11.36
CA CYS A 998 18.15 34.09 -10.77
C CYS A 998 19.37 34.90 -11.22
N VAL A 999 20.57 34.31 -11.20
CA VAL A 999 21.81 35.00 -11.60
C VAL A 999 21.77 35.38 -13.09
N ALA A 1000 21.37 34.46 -13.98
CA ALA A 1000 21.24 34.73 -15.40
C ALA A 1000 20.24 35.86 -15.68
N THR A 1001 19.08 35.82 -15.02
CA THR A 1001 18.02 36.83 -15.17
C THR A 1001 18.49 38.19 -14.68
N LEU A 1002 19.10 38.25 -13.50
CA LEU A 1002 19.62 39.49 -12.93
C LEU A 1002 20.75 40.06 -13.79
N LEU A 1003 21.67 39.22 -14.27
CA LEU A 1003 22.73 39.63 -15.18
C LEU A 1003 22.17 40.21 -16.47
N ASP A 1004 21.20 39.57 -17.12
CA ASP A 1004 20.60 40.10 -18.35
C ASP A 1004 19.93 41.47 -18.14
N LEU A 1005 19.09 41.57 -17.10
CA LEU A 1005 18.34 42.80 -16.80
C LEU A 1005 19.23 43.98 -16.38
N VAL A 1006 20.30 43.70 -15.63
CA VAL A 1006 21.18 44.74 -15.07
C VAL A 1006 22.32 45.06 -16.03
N LEU A 1007 23.00 44.06 -16.60
CA LEU A 1007 24.17 44.27 -17.44
C LEU A 1007 23.81 45.08 -18.69
N LEU A 1008 22.79 44.68 -19.45
CA LEU A 1008 22.41 45.38 -20.68
C LEU A 1008 22.06 46.84 -20.42
N ARG A 1009 21.25 47.11 -19.39
CA ARG A 1009 20.90 48.49 -19.00
C ARG A 1009 22.12 49.28 -18.54
N SER A 1010 22.98 48.66 -17.75
CA SER A 1010 24.21 49.28 -17.24
C SER A 1010 25.16 49.68 -18.36
N LEU A 1011 25.36 48.81 -19.35
CA LEU A 1011 26.26 49.05 -20.48
C LEU A 1011 25.75 50.17 -21.42
N ILE A 1012 24.43 50.33 -21.55
CA ILE A 1012 23.82 51.31 -22.45
C ILE A 1012 23.65 52.69 -21.79
N TYR A 1013 23.21 52.74 -20.53
CA TYR A 1013 22.85 54.00 -19.87
C TYR A 1013 24.00 54.66 -19.10
N MET A 1014 24.98 53.91 -18.60
CA MET A 1014 26.11 54.51 -17.89
C MET A 1014 27.18 55.00 -18.86
N SER A 1015 27.42 56.32 -18.85
CA SER A 1015 28.36 57.00 -19.75
C SER A 1015 29.78 56.42 -19.74
N ARG A 1016 30.27 56.02 -18.56
CA ARG A 1016 31.62 55.45 -18.39
C ARG A 1016 31.79 54.11 -19.12
N PHE A 1017 30.81 53.21 -19.02
CA PHE A 1017 30.86 51.90 -19.70
C PHE A 1017 30.57 52.04 -21.19
N ARG A 1018 29.64 52.93 -21.55
CA ARG A 1018 29.36 53.26 -22.94
C ARG A 1018 30.60 53.77 -23.68
N ALA A 1019 31.41 54.62 -23.03
CA ALA A 1019 32.67 55.10 -23.59
C ALA A 1019 33.70 53.98 -23.76
N ALA A 1020 33.82 53.08 -22.77
CA ALA A 1020 34.78 51.97 -22.82
C ALA A 1020 34.46 50.92 -23.91
N LEU A 1021 33.17 50.74 -24.24
CA LEU A 1021 32.70 49.79 -25.25
C LEU A 1021 32.42 50.44 -26.60
N SER A 1022 32.60 51.76 -26.74
CA SER A 1022 32.54 52.46 -28.02
C SER A 1022 33.72 52.00 -28.91
N PRO A 1023 33.52 51.75 -30.22
CA PRO A 1023 32.32 52.02 -31.04
C PRO A 1023 31.30 50.86 -31.08
N ARG A 1024 31.53 49.74 -30.39
CA ARG A 1024 30.72 48.51 -30.53
C ARG A 1024 29.32 48.67 -29.95
N ILE A 1025 29.22 49.29 -28.78
CA ILE A 1025 27.93 49.53 -28.10
C ILE A 1025 27.09 50.61 -28.82
N GLU A 1026 27.73 51.55 -29.50
CA GLU A 1026 27.02 52.55 -30.31
C GLU A 1026 26.35 51.91 -31.53
N ARG A 1027 26.99 50.90 -32.13
CA ARG A 1027 26.39 50.11 -33.21
C ARG A 1027 25.19 49.32 -32.75
N TRP A 1028 25.25 48.73 -31.55
CA TRP A 1028 24.09 48.09 -30.93
C TRP A 1028 22.90 49.05 -30.78
N ILE A 1029 23.16 50.33 -30.50
CA ILE A 1029 22.11 51.37 -30.47
C ILE A 1029 21.58 51.65 -31.88
N GLN A 1030 22.47 51.83 -32.87
CA GLN A 1030 22.09 52.16 -34.24
C GLN A 1030 21.35 51.02 -34.98
N ASP A 1031 21.66 49.76 -34.66
CA ASP A 1031 20.99 48.59 -35.22
C ASP A 1031 19.60 48.33 -34.57
N GLY A 1032 19.19 49.17 -33.60
CA GLY A 1032 17.88 49.09 -32.95
C GLY A 1032 16.73 49.47 -33.89
N VAL A 1033 15.57 48.84 -33.71
CA VAL A 1033 14.39 49.00 -34.60
C VAL A 1033 14.00 50.47 -34.80
N PHE A 1034 13.97 51.28 -33.74
CA PHE A 1034 13.61 52.70 -33.85
C PHE A 1034 14.68 53.55 -34.54
N GLN A 1035 15.96 53.18 -34.42
CA GLN A 1035 17.05 53.85 -35.14
C GLN A 1035 17.03 53.49 -36.63
N LEU A 1036 16.79 52.21 -36.96
CA LEU A 1036 16.58 51.78 -38.35
C LEU A 1036 15.36 52.45 -38.99
N GLN A 1037 14.25 52.58 -38.24
CA GLN A 1037 13.07 53.31 -38.68
C GLN A 1037 13.38 54.79 -38.91
N ARG A 1038 14.12 55.44 -38.00
CA ARG A 1038 14.60 56.82 -38.20
C ARG A 1038 15.37 56.95 -39.49
N HIS A 1039 16.38 56.09 -39.72
CA HIS A 1039 17.20 56.13 -40.93
C HIS A 1039 16.36 55.96 -42.21
N ALA A 1040 15.29 55.16 -42.17
CA ALA A 1040 14.36 55.02 -43.30
C ALA A 1040 13.60 56.32 -43.58
N TYR A 1041 13.05 56.98 -42.55
CA TYR A 1041 12.36 58.26 -42.70
C TYR A 1041 13.32 59.40 -43.12
N GLU A 1042 14.50 59.47 -42.51
CA GLU A 1042 15.55 60.43 -42.92
C GLU A 1042 15.98 60.19 -44.38
N GLY A 1043 15.99 58.94 -44.84
CA GLY A 1043 16.28 58.58 -46.23
C GLY A 1043 15.24 59.09 -47.23
N GLU A 1044 13.98 59.25 -46.83
CA GLU A 1044 12.93 59.92 -47.61
C GLU A 1044 12.88 61.44 -47.37
N GLY A 1045 13.80 61.98 -46.56
CA GLY A 1045 13.82 63.41 -46.20
C GLY A 1045 12.71 63.82 -45.23
N GLN A 1046 12.14 62.86 -44.48
CA GLN A 1046 11.03 63.10 -43.55
C GLN A 1046 11.49 63.25 -42.09
N GLY A 1047 11.09 64.35 -41.46
CA GLY A 1047 11.26 64.62 -40.03
C GLY A 1047 12.68 65.07 -39.63
N TYR A 1048 12.75 65.99 -38.65
CA TYR A 1048 13.99 66.33 -37.96
C TYR A 1048 14.06 65.55 -36.65
N TRP A 1049 15.11 64.75 -36.49
CA TRP A 1049 15.24 63.82 -35.37
C TRP A 1049 16.27 64.28 -34.34
N GLU A 1050 15.89 64.20 -33.08
CA GLU A 1050 16.75 64.42 -31.92
C GLU A 1050 17.09 63.09 -31.25
N ARG A 1051 18.07 63.13 -30.34
CA ARG A 1051 18.55 61.95 -29.60
C ARG A 1051 19.09 60.84 -30.54
N ILE A 1052 19.75 61.23 -31.63
CA ILE A 1052 20.31 60.32 -32.65
C ILE A 1052 21.33 59.31 -32.10
N ASP A 1053 21.94 59.60 -30.94
CA ASP A 1053 22.86 58.72 -30.24
C ASP A 1053 22.18 57.83 -29.19
N LYS A 1054 20.87 57.96 -28.96
CA LYS A 1054 20.12 57.20 -27.94
C LYS A 1054 19.31 56.09 -28.59
N GLU A 1055 18.85 55.12 -27.79
CA GLU A 1055 18.07 53.98 -28.28
C GLU A 1055 16.70 54.38 -28.89
N ILE A 1056 16.08 55.42 -28.35
CA ILE A 1056 14.80 55.95 -28.84
C ILE A 1056 15.04 57.36 -29.38
N PRO A 1057 15.11 57.55 -30.71
CA PRO A 1057 15.11 58.87 -31.32
C PRO A 1057 13.69 59.47 -31.26
N ILE A 1058 13.60 60.79 -31.19
CA ILE A 1058 12.34 61.54 -31.15
C ILE A 1058 12.36 62.62 -32.23
N THR A 1059 11.19 63.06 -32.71
CA THR A 1059 11.12 64.23 -33.59
C THR A 1059 11.23 65.51 -32.76
N SER A 1060 11.94 66.52 -33.29
CA SER A 1060 12.14 67.82 -32.61
C SER A 1060 10.84 68.62 -32.43
N GLU A 1061 9.82 68.34 -33.24
CA GLU A 1061 8.49 68.95 -33.19
C GLU A 1061 7.40 67.86 -33.31
N ALA A 1062 6.12 68.24 -33.20
CA ALA A 1062 4.97 67.36 -33.46
C ALA A 1062 4.82 67.03 -34.96
N ALA A 1063 5.90 66.58 -35.58
CA ALA A 1063 6.03 66.28 -36.99
C ALA A 1063 5.10 65.12 -37.35
N ARG A 1064 4.30 65.31 -38.41
CA ARG A 1064 3.49 64.25 -39.01
C ARG A 1064 4.34 63.56 -40.07
N LEU A 1065 4.59 62.27 -39.90
CA LEU A 1065 5.32 61.44 -40.87
C LEU A 1065 4.31 60.75 -41.80
N SER A 1066 4.56 60.78 -43.10
CA SER A 1066 3.81 59.98 -44.08
C SER A 1066 4.29 58.54 -44.09
N ASP A 1067 3.46 57.58 -44.51
CA ASP A 1067 3.89 56.19 -44.64
C ASP A 1067 5.07 56.06 -45.61
N LEU A 1068 6.02 55.16 -45.29
CA LEU A 1068 7.19 54.89 -46.13
C LEU A 1068 6.75 54.29 -47.47
N SER A 1069 7.27 54.83 -48.57
CA SER A 1069 6.93 54.39 -49.92
C SER A 1069 7.55 53.01 -50.22
N ALA A 1070 6.79 52.14 -50.90
CA ALA A 1070 7.32 50.89 -51.45
C ALA A 1070 8.21 51.12 -52.69
N GLU A 1071 8.07 52.28 -53.34
CA GLU A 1071 8.88 52.70 -54.48
C GLU A 1071 10.03 53.58 -54.00
N THR A 1072 11.25 53.26 -54.43
CA THR A 1072 12.46 54.00 -54.05
C THR A 1072 12.36 55.43 -54.58
N PRO A 1073 12.50 56.48 -53.75
CA PRO A 1073 12.72 57.81 -54.29
C PRO A 1073 14.06 57.78 -55.04
N HIS A 1074 14.04 58.09 -56.34
CA HIS A 1074 15.25 58.32 -57.12
C HIS A 1074 15.99 59.55 -56.58
N PHE A 1075 16.79 59.38 -55.53
CA PHE A 1075 17.76 60.38 -55.13
C PHE A 1075 18.95 60.31 -56.08
N SER A 1076 18.96 61.23 -57.04
CA SER A 1076 20.17 61.61 -57.76
C SER A 1076 21.21 62.07 -56.75
N VAL A 1077 22.32 61.34 -56.68
CA VAL A 1077 23.52 61.77 -55.94
C VAL A 1077 24.09 63.01 -56.62
N MET A 1078 23.62 64.19 -56.26
CA MET A 1078 24.31 65.46 -56.47
C MET A 1078 23.89 66.46 -55.40
N GLY A 1079 24.78 66.74 -54.44
CA GLY A 1079 24.57 67.87 -53.52
C GLY A 1079 25.47 67.89 -52.30
N ARG A 1080 26.70 68.40 -52.47
CA ARG A 1080 27.56 69.03 -51.45
C ARG A 1080 27.67 68.38 -50.06
N VAL A 1081 28.82 67.75 -49.85
CA VAL A 1081 29.51 67.73 -48.55
C VAL A 1081 29.66 69.17 -48.05
N LYS A 1082 28.88 69.55 -47.03
CA LYS A 1082 29.29 70.62 -46.09
C LYS A 1082 29.94 69.92 -44.90
N THR A 1083 31.26 69.92 -44.91
CA THR A 1083 32.09 69.78 -43.70
C THR A 1083 31.58 70.75 -42.64
N PHE A 1084 31.02 70.22 -41.55
CA PHE A 1084 30.93 70.95 -40.29
C PHE A 1084 31.99 70.38 -39.35
N GLN A 1085 33.06 71.15 -39.20
CA GLN A 1085 34.04 71.00 -38.12
C GLN A 1085 33.31 71.14 -36.78
N THR A 1086 33.40 70.12 -35.94
CA THR A 1086 33.09 70.23 -34.52
C THR A 1086 34.25 70.94 -33.82
N SER A 1087 34.10 72.23 -33.57
CA SER A 1087 34.91 72.94 -32.60
C SER A 1087 34.51 72.50 -31.19
N TYR A 1088 35.40 71.77 -30.54
CA TYR A 1088 35.48 71.61 -29.09
C TYR A 1088 35.43 72.99 -28.43
N THR A 1089 34.58 73.15 -27.40
CA THR A 1089 34.98 73.87 -26.18
C THR A 1089 34.08 73.49 -25.01
N GLN A 1090 34.75 73.10 -23.93
CA GLN A 1090 34.22 72.92 -22.58
C GLN A 1090 33.55 74.21 -22.07
N SER A 1091 32.59 74.07 -21.16
CA SER A 1091 32.35 75.09 -20.15
C SER A 1091 31.97 74.44 -18.82
N SER A 1092 32.93 74.49 -17.90
CA SER A 1092 32.76 74.40 -16.47
C SER A 1092 32.06 75.65 -15.94
N ARG A 1093 31.16 75.43 -14.98
CA ARG A 1093 30.47 76.46 -14.17
C ARG A 1093 31.42 77.18 -13.18
N PRO A 1094 30.98 78.29 -12.55
CA PRO A 1094 31.70 79.56 -12.51
C PRO A 1094 32.19 79.95 -11.10
N ASP A 1095 33.03 80.98 -11.07
CA ASP A 1095 33.33 81.90 -9.96
C ASP A 1095 34.29 82.95 -10.56
N THR A 1096 34.34 84.24 -10.26
CA THR A 1096 33.62 85.19 -9.40
C THR A 1096 34.19 86.58 -9.80
N THR A 1097 33.44 87.66 -9.57
CA THR A 1097 33.90 89.07 -9.42
C THR A 1097 34.57 89.73 -10.64
N ALA A 1098 34.50 91.01 -10.95
CA ALA A 1098 33.82 92.26 -10.58
C ALA A 1098 34.24 93.20 -11.76
N GLU A 1099 33.58 94.25 -12.23
CA GLU A 1099 33.15 95.47 -11.56
C GLU A 1099 32.77 96.47 -12.69
N LYS A 1100 31.84 97.40 -12.39
CA LYS A 1100 31.62 98.74 -13.01
C LYS A 1100 31.20 98.78 -14.49
N GLY A 1101 29.97 99.19 -14.81
CA GLY A 1101 29.45 100.57 -14.74
C GLY A 1101 29.23 101.02 -16.20
N SER A 1102 28.20 101.72 -16.65
CA SER A 1102 27.27 102.66 -16.03
C SER A 1102 26.31 103.14 -17.14
N ILE A 1103 25.03 103.36 -16.79
CA ILE A 1103 24.25 104.58 -17.10
C ILE A 1103 23.40 104.65 -18.39
N GLU A 1104 22.11 104.90 -18.11
CA GLU A 1104 21.08 105.72 -18.78
C GLU A 1104 20.36 105.36 -20.10
N GLU A 1105 19.03 105.50 -19.93
CA GLU A 1105 18.05 106.24 -20.75
C GLU A 1105 17.20 105.56 -21.84
N MET A 1106 15.90 105.51 -21.49
CA MET A 1106 14.74 106.07 -22.18
C MET A 1106 14.36 105.64 -23.62
N VAL A 1107 13.18 104.98 -23.63
CA VAL A 1107 11.94 105.38 -24.34
C VAL A 1107 11.64 104.82 -25.75
N SER A 1108 10.43 104.24 -25.78
CA SER A 1108 9.43 104.14 -26.87
C SER A 1108 9.50 102.99 -27.89
N ARG A 1109 8.48 102.13 -27.75
CA ARG A 1109 7.70 101.38 -28.75
C ARG A 1109 7.34 102.23 -29.99
N PRO A 1110 6.97 101.67 -31.17
CA PRO A 1110 5.84 100.73 -31.26
C PRO A 1110 5.71 99.72 -32.44
N VAL A 1111 4.76 98.78 -32.22
CA VAL A 1111 3.76 98.20 -33.14
C VAL A 1111 4.13 97.06 -34.12
N SER A 1112 3.19 96.12 -34.19
CA SER A 1112 3.03 94.85 -34.94
C SER A 1112 2.54 95.09 -36.39
N PRO A 1113 1.85 94.16 -37.11
CA PRO A 1113 1.70 92.69 -36.98
C PRO A 1113 1.88 91.90 -38.30
N HIS A 1114 2.21 90.61 -38.22
CA HIS A 1114 1.27 89.49 -38.46
C HIS A 1114 1.89 88.14 -38.07
#